data_AF-A0A286GXB4-F1
#
_entry.id   AF-A0A286GXB4-F1
#
_cell.length_a   1.000
_cell.length_b   1.000
_cell.length_c   1.000
_cell.angle_alpha   90.00
_cell.angle_beta   90.00
_cell.angle_gamma   90.00
#
_symmetry.space_group_name_H-M   'P 1'
#
loop_
_entity.id
_entity.type
_entity.pdbx_description
1 polymer ?
#
loop_
_entity_poly.entity_id
_entity_poly.type
_entity_poly.pdbx_seq_one_letter_code
_entity_poly.pdbx_strand_id
1 'polypeptide(L)'
;MTRSAWDAWDASGGLRRVPEQVLDTAPPAVHSALVPPGALHHRVTAALANWQLDDAEDLLADVEQEPSPYVAADPGADAPDDAPVSLGKAWADTLRAELLVRRLRVAGFTLVGDPVTGGDSSEEALDLHAGVEKLIDGDGGGEDPRAESASRAALAIALVRSAKAAFDATDDDLQRAAGLARHARIELLSRRIDAAMDEAVEAASLLDPVLPPSALLVDTLGTLAGVLADLELMPLALDYQRRGHEVAITAAAEPGTLGPDDGDPDVLVATTATSLGELCAELGEGLLDDGVPESAVPHFAEARALAEQALALLPPEHPGIVTAQVVHGWALVGLGEHAAAVGPLRAAVRITSATADRAQLASAQLALGRALRRQGDVGGADEHLVSALNLATEHGLPRLRRAALRELCTLHAELDDAGRALPYLQAYLSDELDRVDERRTRWVELFGRRKSLLETERAAGQLRRQAYEDPLTHLPNRRYAEARLDGLLATGGAPALAVVDVDRFKTINDAFGHPAGDAALRTVADLLVDGVRDTDEVCRWAGDEFVILLPDTTAEQGERALERIRRAVATYDWSRLGIDIPVTISVGIASAARGDDRRTLFAAADGVLYDAKRSGRDRVVRLSGVTQTRAPGTSPLDALFGPPPSTGPADDTAPVESPEEDDAAVTVAAVQPSPLDPRPAPSETAAFAPVLVDPPLGSGTPSEPLLGPVLEPAVVLEQVPEQVVAHVAAPRPPAVEPEVIWATGRTTEQVLALVREARREHPDRPALVLRAAAETLVAVASEHDAYTTMDAAAMAAAVGPLPEPVGRVHVLCAGGADGPVAAEAAFVTRIAGSEVVRVDDVAGSRIRGLLADGSLFADADCLVVVAGMDASLAALVGATADVPVVAVPTSTGAPNAFAGLGALMTMLNSAAPGVAVSAIDNGYSAGVFAARVARRAMTTARP
;
A
#
# COMPACT_ATOMS: atom_id res chain seq x y z
N MET A 1 7.73 -37.15 52.27
CA MET A 1 7.32 -37.87 51.04
C MET A 1 5.86 -37.53 50.85
N THR A 2 5.39 -36.76 49.87
CA THR A 2 5.89 -36.39 48.53
C THR A 2 5.42 -34.96 48.14
N ARG A 3 6.15 -34.33 47.22
CA ARG A 3 6.16 -32.92 46.79
C ARG A 3 4.97 -32.50 45.91
N SER A 4 4.54 -31.23 46.02
CA SER A 4 4.22 -30.27 44.93
C SER A 4 4.03 -28.88 45.57
N ALA A 5 5.06 -28.03 45.62
CA ALA A 5 5.36 -26.98 44.64
C ALA A 5 4.22 -25.95 44.54
N TRP A 6 4.25 -24.91 45.39
CA TRP A 6 3.66 -23.56 45.23
C TRP A 6 3.78 -22.69 46.49
N ASP A 7 4.45 -23.12 47.57
CA ASP A 7 4.61 -22.28 48.77
C ASP A 7 6.03 -22.29 49.34
N ALA A 8 6.73 -21.17 49.21
CA ALA A 8 7.49 -20.53 50.30
C ALA A 8 8.00 -19.16 49.82
N TRP A 9 7.27 -18.10 50.18
CA TRP A 9 7.87 -16.78 50.39
C TRP A 9 8.92 -16.91 51.50
N ASP A 10 10.19 -16.71 51.18
CA ASP A 10 11.25 -16.68 52.19
C ASP A 10 11.68 -15.24 52.50
N ALA A 11 11.50 -14.92 53.78
CA ALA A 11 11.83 -13.67 54.42
C ALA A 11 13.35 -13.59 54.66
N SER A 12 14.12 -13.20 53.64
CA SER A 12 15.47 -12.67 53.82
C SER A 12 15.93 -12.03 52.52
N GLY A 13 16.31 -10.74 52.57
CA GLY A 13 16.72 -9.96 51.41
C GLY A 13 17.75 -10.66 50.53
N GLY A 14 17.45 -10.71 49.23
CA GLY A 14 18.30 -11.23 48.18
C GLY A 14 17.50 -11.43 46.90
N LEU A 15 17.55 -10.44 45.99
CA LEU A 15 17.07 -10.58 44.62
C LEU A 15 17.80 -11.75 43.94
N ARG A 16 17.10 -12.87 43.75
CA ARG A 16 17.38 -13.83 42.68
C ARG A 16 16.06 -14.27 42.06
N ARG A 17 15.63 -13.51 41.04
CA ARG A 17 14.73 -13.96 39.98
C ARG A 17 15.60 -14.60 38.91
N VAL A 18 15.32 -15.85 38.56
CA VAL A 18 15.57 -16.58 37.29
C VAL A 18 15.71 -18.08 37.63
N PRO A 19 14.87 -18.97 37.07
CA PRO A 19 15.17 -20.40 37.02
C PRO A 19 16.32 -20.65 36.02
N GLU A 20 17.32 -21.39 36.46
CA GLU A 20 18.63 -21.65 35.82
C GLU A 20 18.60 -22.41 34.47
N GLN A 21 17.44 -22.57 33.81
CA GLN A 21 17.27 -23.47 32.65
C GLN A 21 17.13 -22.81 31.27
N VAL A 22 17.25 -21.49 31.15
CA VAL A 22 17.27 -20.79 29.84
C VAL A 22 18.65 -20.18 29.53
N LEU A 23 19.53 -20.06 30.53
CA LEU A 23 20.88 -19.48 30.40
C LEU A 23 21.98 -20.53 30.13
N ASP A 24 21.62 -21.80 29.95
CA ASP A 24 22.57 -22.93 29.79
C ASP A 24 22.60 -23.50 28.35
N THR A 25 22.10 -22.76 27.36
CA THR A 25 22.17 -23.14 25.94
C THR A 25 23.22 -22.33 25.19
N ALA A 26 23.92 -22.97 24.25
CA ALA A 26 25.04 -22.39 23.52
C ALA A 26 24.62 -21.11 22.72
N PRO A 27 25.56 -20.17 22.47
CA PRO A 27 25.35 -18.89 21.78
C PRO A 27 24.38 -18.85 20.58
N PRO A 28 24.36 -19.86 19.68
CA PRO A 28 23.44 -19.85 18.53
C PRO A 28 21.95 -20.00 18.90
N ALA A 29 21.63 -20.46 20.12
CA ALA A 29 20.27 -20.77 20.56
C ALA A 29 19.50 -19.56 21.13
N VAL A 30 20.21 -18.55 21.67
CA VAL A 30 19.58 -17.36 22.29
C VAL A 30 18.97 -16.42 21.24
N HIS A 31 19.63 -16.28 20.08
CA HIS A 31 19.12 -15.51 18.95
C HIS A 31 17.91 -16.17 18.26
N SER A 32 17.81 -17.50 18.29
CA SER A 32 16.64 -18.24 17.81
C SER A 32 15.41 -18.04 18.70
N ALA A 33 15.59 -17.82 20.01
CA ALA A 33 14.50 -17.56 20.95
C ALA A 33 13.91 -16.13 20.85
N LEU A 34 14.57 -15.24 20.11
CA LEU A 34 14.08 -13.91 19.75
C LEU A 34 13.35 -13.86 18.41
N VAL A 35 13.46 -14.88 17.57
CA VAL A 35 12.63 -15.01 16.38
C VAL A 35 11.23 -15.44 16.85
N PRO A 36 10.14 -14.72 16.53
CA PRO A 36 8.80 -15.16 16.90
C PRO A 36 8.50 -16.53 16.27
N PRO A 37 7.85 -17.43 17.01
CA PRO A 37 7.16 -17.24 18.30
C PRO A 37 8.03 -17.55 19.55
N GLY A 38 9.33 -17.29 19.51
CA GLY A 38 10.24 -17.66 20.61
C GLY A 38 9.82 -17.15 22.01
N ALA A 39 10.04 -17.96 23.04
CA ALA A 39 9.59 -17.61 24.39
C ALA A 39 10.21 -16.30 24.95
N LEU A 40 11.46 -15.99 24.58
CA LEU A 40 12.10 -14.73 24.99
C LEU A 40 11.48 -13.55 24.26
N HIS A 41 11.20 -13.71 22.97
CA HIS A 41 10.48 -12.75 22.17
C HIS A 41 9.15 -12.34 22.81
N HIS A 42 8.29 -13.31 23.13
CA HIS A 42 7.00 -13.04 23.76
C HIS A 42 7.11 -12.30 25.09
N ARG A 43 8.13 -12.62 25.89
CA ARG A 43 8.37 -11.93 27.17
C ARG A 43 8.79 -10.48 26.98
N VAL A 44 9.68 -10.22 26.02
CA VAL A 44 10.11 -8.84 25.69
C VAL A 44 8.94 -8.04 25.14
N THR A 45 8.18 -8.57 24.18
CA THR A 45 7.02 -7.86 23.62
C THR A 45 5.94 -7.60 24.67
N ALA A 46 5.71 -8.53 25.60
CA ALA A 46 4.80 -8.32 26.72
C ALA A 46 5.29 -7.21 27.67
N ALA A 47 6.57 -7.21 28.03
CA ALA A 47 7.16 -6.16 28.86
C ALA A 47 7.10 -4.78 28.16
N LEU A 48 7.41 -4.72 26.85
CA LEU A 48 7.28 -3.51 26.05
C LEU A 48 5.84 -3.02 26.00
N ALA A 49 4.87 -3.88 25.67
CA ALA A 49 3.45 -3.55 25.64
C ALA A 49 2.96 -2.96 26.98
N ASN A 50 3.46 -3.50 28.10
CA ASN A 50 3.14 -3.08 29.46
C ASN A 50 3.98 -1.91 29.99
N TRP A 51 4.85 -1.32 29.15
CA TRP A 51 5.76 -0.23 29.53
C TRP A 51 6.70 -0.60 30.70
N GLN A 52 6.97 -1.89 30.90
CA GLN A 52 7.98 -2.39 31.83
C GLN A 52 9.36 -2.32 31.15
N LEU A 53 9.83 -1.10 30.90
CA LEU A 53 11.00 -0.85 30.06
C LEU A 53 12.30 -1.38 30.70
N ASP A 54 12.41 -1.34 32.02
CA ASP A 54 13.56 -1.91 32.74
C ASP A 54 13.58 -3.45 32.63
N ASP A 55 12.43 -4.10 32.79
CA ASP A 55 12.32 -5.56 32.61
C ASP A 55 12.62 -5.96 31.15
N ALA A 56 12.16 -5.18 30.16
CA ALA A 56 12.45 -5.40 28.76
C ALA A 56 13.96 -5.23 28.44
N GLU A 57 14.61 -4.24 29.07
CA GLU A 57 16.04 -4.02 28.94
C GLU A 57 16.85 -5.17 29.55
N ASP A 58 16.50 -5.61 30.75
CA ASP A 58 17.13 -6.75 31.41
C ASP A 58 17.00 -8.03 30.57
N LEU A 59 15.82 -8.28 29.99
CA LEU A 59 15.59 -9.42 29.10
C LEU A 59 16.41 -9.35 27.81
N LEU A 60 16.68 -8.15 27.28
CA LEU A 60 17.46 -7.93 26.06
C LEU A 60 18.98 -7.83 26.31
N ALA A 61 19.39 -7.57 27.55
CA ALA A 61 20.79 -7.50 27.97
C ALA A 61 21.48 -8.88 27.94
N ASP A 62 20.72 -9.94 28.20
CA ASP A 62 21.19 -11.33 28.20
C ASP A 62 21.37 -11.93 26.78
N VAL A 63 20.99 -11.21 25.73
CA VAL A 63 21.12 -11.61 24.32
C VAL A 63 22.40 -10.98 23.76
N GLU A 64 23.48 -11.78 23.71
CA GLU A 64 24.86 -11.43 23.31
C GLU A 64 25.09 -10.05 22.65
N GLN A 65 26.03 -9.30 23.22
CA GLN A 65 26.63 -8.13 22.60
C GLN A 65 27.62 -8.53 21.49
N GLU A 66 27.14 -9.01 20.35
CA GLU A 66 27.94 -8.79 19.14
C GLU A 66 27.95 -7.27 18.88
N PRO A 67 29.14 -6.64 18.71
CA PRO A 67 29.18 -5.22 18.41
C PRO A 67 28.31 -4.96 17.17
N SER A 68 27.43 -3.96 17.30
CA SER A 68 26.82 -3.36 16.11
C SER A 68 27.95 -3.01 15.14
N PRO A 69 27.81 -3.26 13.82
CA PRO A 69 28.78 -2.78 12.83
C PRO A 69 28.94 -1.23 12.87
N TYR A 70 28.15 -0.53 13.70
CA TYR A 70 28.21 0.89 13.98
C TYR A 70 28.65 1.25 15.40
N VAL A 71 29.39 0.38 16.12
CA VAL A 71 30.38 0.93 17.05
C VAL A 71 31.38 1.69 16.18
N ALA A 72 31.45 3.02 16.35
CA ALA A 72 32.31 3.88 15.56
C ALA A 72 33.68 3.21 15.37
N ALA A 73 33.98 2.82 14.13
CA ALA A 73 35.26 2.24 13.80
C ALA A 73 36.34 3.25 14.22
N ASP A 74 37.32 2.78 14.97
CA ASP A 74 38.59 3.49 15.17
C ASP A 74 39.05 3.95 13.76
N PRO A 75 39.35 5.24 13.50
CA PRO A 75 39.54 5.80 12.16
C PRO A 75 40.86 5.30 11.51
N GLY A 76 40.91 4.00 11.23
CA GLY A 76 42.09 3.29 10.74
C GLY A 76 41.97 1.76 10.62
N ALA A 77 40.82 1.13 10.90
CA ALA A 77 40.66 -0.32 10.73
C ALA A 77 39.73 -0.66 9.54
N ASP A 78 40.28 -1.35 8.54
CA ASP A 78 39.52 -1.93 7.42
C ASP A 78 38.45 -2.91 7.94
N ALA A 79 37.18 -2.66 7.61
CA ALA A 79 36.07 -3.54 7.95
C ALA A 79 36.07 -4.80 7.06
N PRO A 80 35.81 -6.00 7.61
CA PRO A 80 35.62 -7.19 6.78
C PRO A 80 34.21 -7.17 6.16
N ASP A 81 34.14 -7.02 4.84
CA ASP A 81 32.96 -7.39 4.03
C ASP A 81 32.69 -8.91 4.13
N ASP A 82 31.42 -9.30 4.03
CA ASP A 82 30.89 -10.69 3.90
C ASP A 82 30.66 -11.53 5.17
N ALA A 83 29.92 -11.04 6.17
CA ALA A 83 29.20 -11.92 7.12
C ALA A 83 27.67 -11.86 6.87
N PRO A 84 26.97 -12.99 6.64
CA PRO A 84 25.52 -12.99 6.45
C PRO A 84 24.82 -12.48 7.70
N VAL A 85 23.93 -11.49 7.54
CA VAL A 85 23.20 -10.89 8.66
C VAL A 85 22.25 -11.92 9.26
N SER A 86 22.44 -12.24 10.55
CA SER A 86 21.60 -13.22 11.26
C SER A 86 20.20 -12.66 11.52
N LEU A 87 19.16 -13.38 11.08
CA LEU A 87 17.75 -13.01 11.32
C LEU A 87 17.43 -12.82 12.82
N GLY A 88 18.07 -13.60 13.70
CA GLY A 88 17.89 -13.45 15.14
C GLY A 88 18.45 -12.11 15.67
N LYS A 89 19.49 -11.56 15.04
CA LYS A 89 20.01 -10.21 15.33
C LYS A 89 19.04 -9.14 14.85
N ALA A 90 18.44 -9.30 13.67
CA ALA A 90 17.43 -8.38 13.15
C ALA A 90 16.21 -8.25 14.10
N TRP A 91 15.75 -9.38 14.64
CA TRP A 91 14.69 -9.40 15.64
C TRP A 91 15.09 -8.74 16.96
N ALA A 92 16.31 -8.98 17.44
CA ALA A 92 16.85 -8.30 18.63
C ALA A 92 16.92 -6.78 18.45
N ASP A 93 17.44 -6.33 17.29
CA ASP A 93 17.59 -4.92 16.95
C ASP A 93 16.23 -4.22 16.85
N THR A 94 15.22 -4.90 16.29
CA THR A 94 13.83 -4.40 16.23
C THR A 94 13.25 -4.17 17.62
N LEU A 95 13.42 -5.13 18.54
CA LEU A 95 12.91 -5.01 19.92
C LEU A 95 13.67 -3.94 20.72
N ARG A 96 14.98 -3.83 20.53
CA ARG A 96 15.82 -2.76 21.14
C ARG A 96 15.43 -1.38 20.61
N ALA A 97 15.17 -1.26 19.31
CA ALA A 97 14.68 -0.02 18.75
C ALA A 97 13.36 0.40 19.39
N GLU A 98 12.38 -0.51 19.48
CA GLU A 98 11.10 -0.22 20.13
C GLU A 98 11.29 0.21 21.60
N LEU A 99 12.15 -0.47 22.36
CA LEU A 99 12.50 -0.10 23.73
C LEU A 99 13.01 1.34 23.82
N LEU A 100 13.97 1.71 22.94
CA LEU A 100 14.55 3.06 22.92
C LEU A 100 13.51 4.12 22.56
N VAL A 101 12.66 3.86 21.56
CA VAL A 101 11.56 4.78 21.20
C VAL A 101 10.60 4.99 22.37
N ARG A 102 10.23 3.91 23.08
CA ARG A 102 9.38 4.02 24.28
C ARG A 102 10.08 4.79 25.39
N ARG A 103 11.37 4.59 25.65
CA ARG A 103 12.15 5.38 26.64
C ARG A 103 12.21 6.86 26.28
N LEU A 104 12.43 7.20 25.01
CA LEU A 104 12.40 8.59 24.53
C LEU A 104 11.05 9.22 24.80
N ARG A 105 9.96 8.49 24.57
CA ARG A 105 8.60 8.96 24.83
C ARG A 105 8.32 9.19 26.31
N VAL A 106 8.79 8.31 27.21
CA VAL A 106 8.73 8.54 28.67
C VAL A 106 9.51 9.80 29.07
N ALA A 107 10.65 10.05 28.41
CA ALA A 107 11.46 11.24 28.63
C ALA A 107 10.88 12.52 27.99
N GLY A 108 9.71 12.45 27.34
CA GLY A 108 9.04 13.59 26.71
C GLY A 108 9.55 13.94 25.31
N PHE A 109 10.35 13.06 24.69
CA PHE A 109 10.88 13.26 23.35
C PHE A 109 10.09 12.45 22.31
N THR A 110 9.95 13.03 21.12
CA THR A 110 9.41 12.36 19.93
C THR A 110 10.47 12.34 18.84
N LEU A 111 10.53 11.26 18.05
CA LEU A 111 11.36 11.14 16.85
C LEU A 111 10.71 11.92 15.69
N VAL A 112 10.57 13.24 15.83
CA VAL A 112 9.97 14.10 14.80
C VAL A 112 10.90 15.27 14.55
N GLY A 113 11.30 15.44 13.28
CA GLY A 113 12.06 16.57 12.77
C GLY A 113 11.23 17.85 12.58
N ASP A 114 10.14 18.02 13.33
CA ASP A 114 9.30 19.23 13.36
C ASP A 114 8.90 19.56 14.80
N PRO A 115 8.83 20.85 15.19
CA PRO A 115 8.65 21.26 16.57
C PRO A 115 7.25 20.93 17.10
N VAL A 116 7.18 20.35 18.31
CA VAL A 116 5.97 20.35 19.12
C VAL A 116 5.72 21.79 19.57
N THR A 117 4.80 22.51 18.92
CA THR A 117 4.39 23.83 19.39
C THR A 117 3.52 23.69 20.64
N GLY A 118 4.13 23.90 21.79
CA GLY A 118 3.45 23.96 23.09
C GLY A 118 4.17 24.88 24.07
N GLY A 119 3.92 26.19 23.95
CA GLY A 119 4.17 27.19 25.00
C GLY A 119 5.59 27.77 25.06
N ASP A 120 5.70 29.08 24.82
CA ASP A 120 6.80 30.00 25.17
C ASP A 120 8.11 29.38 25.72
N SER A 121 8.92 28.82 24.84
CA SER A 121 10.38 29.02 24.89
C SER A 121 10.97 28.69 23.53
N SER A 122 11.74 29.65 22.99
CA SER A 122 12.53 29.54 21.78
C SER A 122 13.59 28.43 21.89
N GLU A 123 13.32 27.24 21.38
CA GLU A 123 14.38 26.25 21.08
C GLU A 123 14.03 25.53 19.76
N GLU A 124 14.98 25.58 18.83
CA GLU A 124 14.90 24.94 17.51
C GLU A 124 14.74 23.41 17.65
N ALA A 125 13.79 22.84 16.92
CA ALA A 125 13.59 21.41 16.83
C ALA A 125 14.76 20.72 16.12
N LEU A 126 15.19 19.56 16.65
CA LEU A 126 16.34 18.82 16.15
C LEU A 126 15.94 17.96 14.93
N ASP A 127 16.42 18.32 13.74
CA ASP A 127 16.35 17.48 12.55
C ASP A 127 17.36 16.30 12.68
N LEU A 128 16.84 15.13 13.05
CA LEU A 128 17.62 13.92 13.30
C LEU A 128 18.09 13.21 12.02
N HIS A 129 17.62 13.61 10.82
CA HIS A 129 18.20 13.11 9.57
C HIS A 129 19.48 13.84 9.20
N ALA A 130 19.61 15.13 9.55
CA ALA A 130 20.82 15.93 9.33
C ALA A 130 21.83 15.88 10.51
N GLY A 131 21.36 15.56 11.73
CA GLY A 131 22.18 15.60 12.95
C GLY A 131 23.20 14.47 13.12
N VAL A 132 23.08 13.37 12.37
CA VAL A 132 23.97 12.20 12.51
C VAL A 132 25.40 12.53 12.03
N GLU A 133 25.56 13.39 11.02
CA GLU A 133 26.88 13.78 10.52
C GLU A 133 27.66 14.67 11.51
N LYS A 134 26.97 15.51 12.30
CA LYS A 134 27.61 16.42 13.26
C LYS A 134 27.92 15.78 14.62
N LEU A 135 27.21 14.71 14.99
CA LEU A 135 27.41 14.04 16.28
C LEU A 135 28.57 13.02 16.24
N ILE A 136 28.94 12.56 15.05
CA ILE A 136 30.05 11.62 14.84
C ILE A 136 31.42 12.34 14.93
N ASP A 137 31.47 13.66 14.69
CA ASP A 137 32.73 14.43 14.59
C ASP A 137 33.02 15.39 15.77
N GLY A 138 32.24 15.38 16.85
CA GLY A 138 32.29 16.43 17.89
C GLY A 138 32.56 15.96 19.32
N ASP A 139 33.78 16.20 19.78
CA ASP A 139 34.25 16.13 21.18
C ASP A 139 33.32 16.90 22.14
N GLY A 140 32.80 16.23 23.18
CA GLY A 140 31.76 16.81 24.05
C GLY A 140 31.52 16.02 25.33
N GLY A 141 32.56 15.84 26.16
CA GLY A 141 32.41 15.35 27.52
C GLY A 141 31.61 16.31 28.41
N GLY A 142 30.32 16.01 28.61
CA GLY A 142 29.45 16.67 29.58
C GLY A 142 28.11 15.95 29.71
N GLU A 143 27.63 15.78 30.95
CA GLU A 143 26.31 15.23 31.31
C GLU A 143 25.18 16.17 30.84
N ASP A 144 24.91 16.21 29.53
CA ASP A 144 23.72 16.87 28.98
C ASP A 144 22.64 15.82 28.68
N PRO A 145 21.50 15.81 29.40
CA PRO A 145 20.40 14.87 29.13
C PRO A 145 19.83 14.97 27.70
N ARG A 146 20.06 16.09 27.00
CA ARG A 146 19.72 16.23 25.57
C ARG A 146 20.67 15.46 24.66
N ALA A 147 21.97 15.42 24.99
CA ALA A 147 22.97 14.64 24.25
C ALA A 147 22.70 13.13 24.39
N GLU A 148 22.30 12.68 25.59
CA GLU A 148 21.92 11.29 25.82
C GLU A 148 20.65 10.90 25.03
N SER A 149 19.64 11.77 25.01
CA SER A 149 18.40 11.53 24.25
C SER A 149 18.63 11.52 22.73
N ALA A 150 19.49 12.43 22.22
CA ALA A 150 19.90 12.42 20.82
C ALA A 150 20.68 11.16 20.43
N SER A 151 21.57 10.68 21.32
CA SER A 151 22.30 9.42 21.13
C SER A 151 21.36 8.21 21.08
N ARG A 152 20.39 8.13 22.00
CA ARG A 152 19.35 7.06 21.99
C ARG A 152 18.49 7.10 20.73
N ALA A 153 18.13 8.29 20.25
CA ALA A 153 17.39 8.46 19.00
C ALA A 153 18.19 7.99 17.77
N ALA A 154 19.47 8.37 17.67
CA ALA A 154 20.35 7.92 16.61
C ALA A 154 20.55 6.40 16.62
N LEU A 155 20.71 5.81 17.81
CA LEU A 155 20.82 4.36 17.97
C LEU A 155 19.53 3.64 17.54
N ALA A 156 18.36 4.13 17.93
CA ALA A 156 17.08 3.56 17.51
C ALA A 156 16.93 3.55 15.97
N ILE A 157 17.27 4.67 15.30
CA ILE A 157 17.25 4.77 13.84
C ILE A 157 18.22 3.77 13.19
N ALA A 158 19.43 3.64 13.74
CA ALA A 158 20.43 2.71 13.23
C ALA A 158 19.98 1.24 13.35
N LEU A 159 19.40 0.87 14.50
CA LEU A 159 18.87 -0.47 14.75
C LEU A 159 17.72 -0.81 13.80
N VAL A 160 16.76 0.12 13.61
CA VAL A 160 15.66 -0.05 12.66
C VAL A 160 16.18 -0.27 11.23
N ARG A 161 17.14 0.56 10.79
CA ARG A 161 17.71 0.44 9.44
C ARG A 161 18.45 -0.88 9.24
N SER A 162 19.24 -1.29 10.24
CA SER A 162 19.96 -2.57 10.26
C SER A 162 18.98 -3.75 10.17
N ALA A 163 17.95 -3.76 11.02
CA ALA A 163 16.94 -4.81 11.04
C ALA A 163 16.16 -4.86 9.72
N LYS A 164 15.73 -3.71 9.18
CA LYS A 164 15.02 -3.65 7.90
C LYS A 164 15.86 -4.23 6.75
N ALA A 165 17.13 -3.84 6.65
CA ALA A 165 18.03 -4.40 5.63
C ALA A 165 18.19 -5.92 5.76
N ALA A 166 18.22 -6.45 6.98
CA ALA A 166 18.29 -7.88 7.23
C ALA A 166 17.00 -8.62 6.82
N PHE A 167 15.83 -8.04 7.11
CA PHE A 167 14.54 -8.59 6.67
C PHE A 167 14.35 -8.49 5.15
N ASP A 168 14.83 -7.43 4.51
CA ASP A 168 14.78 -7.28 3.05
C ASP A 168 15.72 -8.25 2.32
N ALA A 169 16.79 -8.70 2.98
CA ALA A 169 17.75 -9.67 2.44
C ALA A 169 17.28 -11.13 2.56
N THR A 170 16.17 -11.42 3.24
CA THR A 170 15.62 -12.77 3.35
C THR A 170 14.72 -13.11 2.17
N ASP A 171 14.74 -14.36 1.72
CA ASP A 171 13.82 -14.88 0.70
C ASP A 171 12.46 -15.34 1.28
N ASP A 172 12.27 -15.21 2.61
CA ASP A 172 11.05 -15.59 3.31
C ASP A 172 10.09 -14.39 3.47
N ASP A 173 9.06 -14.34 2.62
CA ASP A 173 8.02 -13.31 2.62
C ASP A 173 7.33 -13.15 3.99
N LEU A 174 7.17 -14.22 4.77
CA LEU A 174 6.52 -14.15 6.08
C LEU A 174 7.42 -13.47 7.10
N GLN A 175 8.72 -13.79 7.11
CA GLN A 175 9.69 -13.10 7.98
C GLN A 175 9.81 -11.62 7.63
N ARG A 176 9.81 -11.31 6.33
CA ARG A 176 9.83 -9.93 5.86
C ARG A 176 8.55 -9.18 6.25
N ALA A 177 7.38 -9.78 6.07
CA ALA A 177 6.11 -9.22 6.52
C ALA A 177 6.08 -8.96 8.03
N ALA A 178 6.60 -9.89 8.82
CA ALA A 178 6.68 -9.78 10.28
C ALA A 178 7.57 -8.60 10.71
N GLY A 179 8.74 -8.45 10.08
CA GLY A 179 9.63 -7.31 10.30
C GLY A 179 8.99 -5.97 9.94
N LEU A 180 8.33 -5.88 8.79
CA LEU A 180 7.64 -4.67 8.33
C LEU A 180 6.46 -4.29 9.25
N ALA A 181 5.66 -5.25 9.70
CA ALA A 181 4.55 -4.99 10.62
C ALA A 181 5.04 -4.43 11.97
N ARG A 182 6.19 -4.89 12.46
CA ARG A 182 6.86 -4.37 13.66
C ARG A 182 7.42 -2.98 13.44
N HIS A 183 8.05 -2.76 12.30
CA HIS A 183 8.59 -1.47 11.94
C HIS A 183 7.47 -0.42 11.86
N ALA A 184 6.33 -0.76 11.25
CA ALA A 184 5.14 0.08 11.24
C ALA A 184 4.68 0.48 12.65
N ARG A 185 4.74 -0.45 13.62
CA ARG A 185 4.45 -0.17 15.04
C ARG A 185 5.45 0.82 15.65
N ILE A 186 6.75 0.66 15.38
CA ILE A 186 7.80 1.59 15.86
C ILE A 186 7.59 2.99 15.26
N GLU A 187 7.22 3.06 13.99
CA GLU A 187 6.93 4.31 13.30
C GLU A 187 5.71 5.04 13.88
N LEU A 188 4.65 4.30 14.23
CA LEU A 188 3.51 4.84 14.97
C LEU A 188 3.91 5.40 16.34
N LEU A 189 4.75 4.67 17.10
CA LEU A 189 5.26 5.15 18.39
C LEU A 189 6.09 6.42 18.24
N SER A 190 6.75 6.58 17.10
CA SER A 190 7.55 7.74 16.70
C SER A 190 6.73 8.91 16.14
N ARG A 191 5.39 8.77 16.03
CA ARG A 191 4.47 9.72 15.37
C ARG A 191 4.74 9.95 13.88
N ARG A 192 5.42 9.02 13.20
CA ARG A 192 5.65 9.07 11.75
C ARG A 192 4.59 8.23 11.04
N ILE A 193 3.38 8.79 10.97
CA ILE A 193 2.18 8.09 10.46
C ILE A 193 2.35 7.64 9.01
N ASP A 194 2.90 8.49 8.14
CA ASP A 194 3.10 8.16 6.72
C ASP A 194 4.09 6.99 6.54
N ALA A 195 5.18 6.96 7.30
CA ALA A 195 6.12 5.84 7.28
C ALA A 195 5.48 4.55 7.82
N ALA A 196 4.75 4.63 8.94
CA ALA A 196 4.04 3.48 9.48
C ALA A 196 3.04 2.88 8.48
N MET A 197 2.37 3.75 7.73
CA MET A 197 1.44 3.36 6.68
C MET A 197 2.14 2.63 5.53
N ASP A 198 3.25 3.16 5.02
CA ASP A 198 4.01 2.53 3.93
C ASP A 198 4.48 1.13 4.33
N GLU A 199 5.04 0.98 5.53
CA GLU A 199 5.48 -0.30 6.08
C GLU A 199 4.30 -1.27 6.27
N ALA A 200 3.14 -0.79 6.72
CA ALA A 200 1.94 -1.62 6.87
C ALA A 200 1.37 -2.09 5.52
N VAL A 201 1.41 -1.24 4.49
CA VAL A 201 1.02 -1.60 3.11
C VAL A 201 1.96 -2.66 2.56
N GLU A 202 3.26 -2.50 2.78
CA GLU A 202 4.25 -3.47 2.34
C GLU A 202 4.11 -4.80 3.08
N ALA A 203 3.93 -4.79 4.41
CA ALA A 203 3.66 -6.00 5.20
C ALA A 203 2.40 -6.73 4.70
N ALA A 204 1.31 -6.00 4.51
CA ALA A 204 0.05 -6.52 3.98
C ALA A 204 0.20 -7.18 2.62
N SER A 205 1.12 -6.68 1.77
CA SER A 205 1.35 -7.20 0.43
C SER A 205 1.92 -8.62 0.41
N LEU A 206 2.80 -8.90 1.37
CA LEU A 206 3.53 -10.15 1.51
C LEU A 206 2.69 -11.26 2.17
N LEU A 207 1.64 -10.89 2.91
CA LEU A 207 0.77 -11.84 3.60
C LEU A 207 -0.25 -12.51 2.66
N ASP A 208 0.20 -13.39 1.77
CA ASP A 208 -0.64 -14.19 0.86
C ASP A 208 -1.66 -15.04 1.65
N PRO A 209 -2.97 -15.06 1.30
CA PRO A 209 -3.96 -15.97 1.86
C PRO A 209 -3.56 -17.45 1.87
N VAL A 210 -2.67 -17.88 0.98
CA VAL A 210 -2.23 -19.27 0.83
C VAL A 210 -1.05 -19.64 1.76
N LEU A 211 -0.51 -18.69 2.53
CA LEU A 211 0.57 -18.99 3.48
C LEU A 211 0.15 -20.09 4.48
N PRO A 212 1.03 -21.07 4.76
CA PRO A 212 0.72 -22.15 5.67
C PRO A 212 0.47 -21.61 7.09
N PRO A 213 -0.46 -22.21 7.84
CA PRO A 213 -0.73 -21.80 9.22
C PRO A 213 0.52 -21.98 10.07
N SER A 214 0.88 -20.95 10.84
CA SER A 214 2.01 -20.97 11.77
C SER A 214 1.79 -19.93 12.87
N ALA A 215 2.43 -20.11 14.03
CA ALA A 215 2.38 -19.13 15.11
C ALA A 215 2.95 -17.75 14.70
N LEU A 216 3.98 -17.73 13.84
CA LEU A 216 4.52 -16.49 13.26
C LEU A 216 3.49 -15.77 12.39
N LEU A 217 2.72 -16.50 11.57
CA LEU A 217 1.64 -15.89 10.78
C LEU A 217 0.54 -15.31 11.66
N VAL A 218 0.17 -16.00 12.74
CA VAL A 218 -0.80 -15.49 13.73
C VAL A 218 -0.31 -14.19 14.38
N ASP A 219 0.94 -14.17 14.87
CA ASP A 219 1.55 -12.97 15.48
C ASP A 219 1.64 -11.80 14.50
N THR A 220 2.02 -12.08 13.26
CA THR A 220 2.18 -11.06 12.21
C THR A 220 0.83 -10.43 11.84
N LEU A 221 -0.20 -11.26 11.65
CA LEU A 221 -1.56 -10.79 11.36
C LEU A 221 -2.12 -9.96 12.50
N GLY A 222 -1.90 -10.39 13.75
CA GLY A 222 -2.33 -9.63 14.93
C GLY A 222 -1.58 -8.31 15.12
N THR A 223 -0.26 -8.30 14.89
CA THR A 223 0.56 -7.09 14.94
C THR A 223 0.10 -6.08 13.88
N LEU A 224 -0.09 -6.54 12.65
CA LEU A 224 -0.59 -5.72 11.55
C LEU A 224 -2.01 -5.19 11.84
N ALA A 225 -2.91 -6.03 12.34
CA ALA A 225 -4.24 -5.60 12.74
C ALA A 225 -4.21 -4.51 13.82
N GLY A 226 -3.34 -4.66 14.83
CA GLY A 226 -3.13 -3.63 15.87
C GLY A 226 -2.61 -2.31 15.30
N VAL A 227 -1.64 -2.37 14.38
CA VAL A 227 -1.12 -1.20 13.65
C VAL A 227 -2.21 -0.52 12.84
N LEU A 228 -2.99 -1.29 12.06
CA LEU A 228 -4.11 -0.78 11.27
C LEU A 228 -5.20 -0.16 12.15
N ALA A 229 -5.48 -0.75 13.31
CA ALA A 229 -6.45 -0.18 14.25
C ALA A 229 -5.96 1.14 14.86
N ASP A 230 -4.66 1.26 15.15
CA ASP A 230 -4.06 2.51 15.63
C ASP A 230 -3.98 3.60 14.54
N LEU A 231 -3.86 3.18 13.27
CA LEU A 231 -4.04 4.00 12.07
C LEU A 231 -5.53 4.26 11.74
N GLU A 232 -6.42 3.74 12.58
CA GLU A 232 -7.87 3.88 12.48
C GLU A 232 -8.48 3.27 11.19
N LEU A 233 -7.82 2.29 10.61
CA LEU A 233 -8.32 1.49 9.50
C LEU A 233 -9.11 0.30 10.02
N MET A 234 -10.12 0.55 10.86
CA MET A 234 -10.84 -0.47 11.63
C MET A 234 -11.41 -1.63 10.78
N PRO A 235 -12.05 -1.40 9.61
CA PRO A 235 -12.51 -2.51 8.77
C PRO A 235 -11.36 -3.43 8.33
N LEU A 236 -10.22 -2.86 7.96
CA LEU A 236 -9.03 -3.60 7.55
C LEU A 236 -8.39 -4.33 8.75
N ALA A 237 -8.33 -3.68 9.91
CA ALA A 237 -7.85 -4.29 11.14
C ALA A 237 -8.68 -5.53 11.52
N LEU A 238 -10.01 -5.43 11.42
CA LEU A 238 -10.92 -6.56 11.66
C LEU A 238 -10.70 -7.70 10.68
N ASP A 239 -10.52 -7.41 9.39
CA ASP A 239 -10.25 -8.44 8.38
C ASP A 239 -8.96 -9.22 8.69
N TYR A 240 -7.87 -8.51 8.99
CA TYR A 240 -6.59 -9.14 9.34
C TYR A 240 -6.65 -9.89 10.67
N GLN A 241 -7.34 -9.34 11.68
CA GLN A 241 -7.49 -10.00 12.97
C GLN A 241 -8.36 -11.26 12.88
N ARG A 242 -9.44 -11.22 12.09
CA ARG A 242 -10.30 -12.38 11.83
C ARG A 242 -9.52 -13.49 11.14
N ARG A 243 -8.75 -13.13 10.11
CA ARG A 243 -7.84 -14.06 9.46
C ARG A 243 -6.82 -14.65 10.44
N GLY A 244 -6.24 -13.83 11.32
CA GLY A 244 -5.33 -14.31 12.37
C GLY A 244 -5.98 -15.34 13.29
N HIS A 245 -7.23 -15.11 13.68
CA HIS A 245 -8.00 -16.05 14.49
C HIS A 245 -8.33 -17.37 13.75
N GLU A 246 -8.71 -17.29 12.47
CA GLU A 246 -8.94 -18.48 11.63
C GLU A 246 -7.66 -19.32 11.44
N VAL A 247 -6.53 -18.65 11.22
CA VAL A 247 -5.21 -19.30 11.15
C VAL A 247 -4.86 -19.97 12.47
N ALA A 248 -5.12 -19.32 13.62
CA ALA A 248 -4.88 -19.91 14.93
C ALA A 248 -5.72 -21.18 15.17
N ILE A 249 -7.00 -21.17 14.79
CA ILE A 249 -7.87 -22.36 14.86
C ILE A 249 -7.32 -23.49 13.99
N THR A 250 -6.90 -23.16 12.77
CA THR A 250 -6.35 -24.15 11.82
C THR A 250 -5.04 -24.74 12.36
N ALA A 251 -4.13 -23.90 12.85
CA ALA A 251 -2.87 -24.32 13.45
C ALA A 251 -3.07 -25.21 14.68
N ALA A 252 -4.09 -24.93 15.51
CA ALA A 252 -4.41 -25.74 16.67
C ALA A 252 -5.04 -27.10 16.33
N ALA A 253 -5.74 -27.20 15.18
CA ALA A 253 -6.39 -28.44 14.75
C ALA A 253 -5.43 -29.44 14.08
N GLU A 254 -4.36 -28.96 13.46
CA GLU A 254 -3.41 -29.78 12.69
C GLU A 254 -2.21 -30.24 13.54
N PRO A 255 -2.03 -31.55 13.78
CA PRO A 255 -0.93 -32.05 14.59
C PRO A 255 0.43 -31.79 13.94
N GLY A 256 1.34 -31.14 14.67
CA GLY A 256 2.71 -30.86 14.22
C GLY A 256 2.90 -29.51 13.53
N THR A 257 1.82 -28.72 13.38
CA THR A 257 1.89 -27.34 12.84
C THR A 257 2.48 -26.35 13.84
N LEU A 258 2.17 -26.52 15.13
CA LEU A 258 2.75 -25.74 16.22
C LEU A 258 3.91 -26.50 16.86
N GLY A 259 5.06 -25.83 16.99
CA GLY A 259 6.24 -26.33 17.67
C GLY A 259 6.08 -26.36 19.20
N PRO A 260 6.99 -27.06 19.92
CA PRO A 260 6.96 -27.10 21.38
C PRO A 260 7.18 -25.73 22.04
N ASP A 261 7.77 -24.77 21.32
CA ASP A 261 8.05 -23.41 21.78
C ASP A 261 6.91 -22.42 21.47
N ASP A 262 5.91 -22.82 20.68
CA ASP A 262 4.81 -21.96 20.19
C ASP A 262 3.68 -21.76 21.23
N GLY A 263 3.82 -22.39 22.40
CA GLY A 263 2.84 -22.34 23.48
C GLY A 263 1.68 -23.32 23.32
N ASP A 264 0.69 -23.18 24.20
CA ASP A 264 -0.51 -24.03 24.20
C ASP A 264 -1.45 -23.61 23.05
N PRO A 265 -1.85 -24.52 22.13
CA PRO A 265 -2.76 -24.21 21.04
C PRO A 265 -4.08 -23.58 21.48
N ASP A 266 -4.64 -24.02 22.61
CA ASP A 266 -5.90 -23.48 23.13
C ASP A 266 -5.72 -22.04 23.63
N VAL A 267 -4.55 -21.73 24.21
CA VAL A 267 -4.18 -20.37 24.63
C VAL A 267 -3.98 -19.46 23.42
N LEU A 268 -3.39 -19.96 22.32
CA LEU A 268 -3.23 -19.20 21.07
C LEU A 268 -4.59 -18.82 20.47
N VAL A 269 -5.51 -19.78 20.37
CA VAL A 269 -6.88 -19.54 19.89
C VAL A 269 -7.63 -18.57 20.81
N ALA A 270 -7.51 -18.72 22.12
CA ALA A 270 -8.17 -17.82 23.07
C ALA A 270 -7.64 -16.38 23.02
N THR A 271 -6.32 -16.22 22.83
CA THR A 271 -5.68 -14.89 22.75
C THR A 271 -6.11 -14.15 21.49
N THR A 272 -6.17 -14.84 20.35
CA THR A 272 -6.65 -14.25 19.09
C THR A 272 -8.15 -13.96 19.10
N ALA A 273 -8.96 -14.82 19.74
CA ALA A 273 -10.39 -14.59 19.96
C ALA A 273 -10.62 -13.33 20.82
N THR A 274 -9.88 -13.19 21.92
CA THR A 274 -9.98 -12.02 22.80
C THR A 274 -9.64 -10.73 22.06
N SER A 275 -8.55 -10.74 21.28
CA SER A 275 -8.10 -9.58 20.50
C SER A 275 -9.10 -9.21 19.40
N LEU A 276 -9.70 -10.20 18.72
CA LEU A 276 -10.78 -9.96 17.75
C LEU A 276 -12.03 -9.38 18.43
N GLY A 277 -12.41 -9.94 19.58
CA GLY A 277 -13.55 -9.46 20.37
C GLY A 277 -13.38 -8.02 20.84
N GLU A 278 -12.17 -7.61 21.20
CA GLU A 278 -11.85 -6.22 21.55
C GLU A 278 -12.07 -5.27 20.37
N LEU A 279 -11.59 -5.60 19.18
CA LEU A 279 -11.83 -4.79 17.97
C LEU A 279 -13.32 -4.73 17.60
N CYS A 280 -14.05 -5.84 17.72
CA CYS A 280 -15.50 -5.86 17.48
C CYS A 280 -16.24 -4.96 18.49
N ALA A 281 -15.88 -5.01 19.77
CA ALA A 281 -16.47 -4.14 20.79
C ALA A 281 -16.16 -2.65 20.53
N GLU A 282 -14.95 -2.33 20.08
CA GLU A 282 -14.58 -0.96 19.72
C GLU A 282 -15.35 -0.43 18.50
N LEU A 283 -15.49 -1.24 17.44
CA LEU A 283 -16.33 -0.88 16.29
C LEU A 283 -17.79 -0.69 16.71
N GLY A 284 -18.30 -1.56 17.58
CA GLY A 284 -19.64 -1.43 18.14
C GLY A 284 -19.85 -0.10 18.85
N GLU A 285 -18.91 0.35 19.69
CA GLU A 285 -19.00 1.67 20.34
C GLU A 285 -18.92 2.82 19.33
N GLY A 286 -18.06 2.73 18.30
CA GLY A 286 -18.03 3.72 17.23
C GLY A 286 -19.38 3.86 16.51
N LEU A 287 -20.05 2.74 16.24
CA LEU A 287 -21.38 2.73 15.62
C LEU A 287 -22.49 3.27 16.55
N LEU A 288 -22.36 3.07 17.86
CA LEU A 288 -23.25 3.72 18.84
C LEU A 288 -23.05 5.24 18.83
N ASP A 289 -21.79 5.69 18.76
CA ASP A 289 -21.43 7.11 18.69
C ASP A 289 -21.96 7.78 17.40
N ASP A 290 -21.91 7.06 16.27
CA ASP A 290 -22.45 7.49 14.98
C ASP A 290 -24.00 7.51 14.93
N GLY A 291 -24.67 7.11 16.02
CA GLY A 291 -26.13 7.11 16.13
C GLY A 291 -26.80 5.98 15.34
N VAL A 292 -26.08 4.89 15.04
CA VAL A 292 -26.59 3.70 14.31
C VAL A 292 -26.60 2.44 15.19
N PRO A 293 -27.40 2.42 16.28
CA PRO A 293 -27.35 1.34 17.27
C PRO A 293 -27.72 -0.04 16.72
N GLU A 294 -28.58 -0.10 15.70
CA GLU A 294 -28.95 -1.38 15.06
C GLU A 294 -27.74 -2.07 14.41
N SER A 295 -26.81 -1.29 13.85
CA SER A 295 -25.56 -1.78 13.26
C SER A 295 -24.52 -2.18 14.30
N ALA A 296 -24.61 -1.65 15.53
CA ALA A 296 -23.65 -1.95 16.60
C ALA A 296 -23.88 -3.32 17.28
N VAL A 297 -25.15 -3.75 17.40
CA VAL A 297 -25.54 -4.98 18.12
C VAL A 297 -24.83 -6.23 17.61
N PRO A 298 -24.72 -6.50 16.29
CA PRO A 298 -24.02 -7.68 15.79
C PRO A 298 -22.56 -7.76 16.24
N HIS A 299 -21.87 -6.62 16.28
CA HIS A 299 -20.46 -6.57 16.69
C HIS A 299 -20.28 -6.84 18.19
N PHE A 300 -21.15 -6.33 19.04
CA PHE A 300 -21.13 -6.70 20.46
C PHE A 300 -21.51 -8.16 20.71
N ALA A 301 -22.45 -8.71 19.94
CA ALA A 301 -22.82 -10.12 20.03
C ALA A 301 -21.64 -11.03 19.63
N GLU A 302 -20.91 -10.68 18.58
CA GLU A 302 -19.69 -11.36 18.18
C GLU A 302 -18.59 -11.23 19.24
N ALA A 303 -18.35 -10.03 19.77
CA ALA A 303 -17.38 -9.80 20.85
C ALA A 303 -17.68 -10.66 22.09
N ARG A 304 -18.96 -10.80 22.47
CA ARG A 304 -19.38 -11.68 23.56
C ARG A 304 -19.04 -13.14 23.26
N ALA A 305 -19.41 -13.64 22.08
CA ALA A 305 -19.16 -15.03 21.71
C ALA A 305 -17.67 -15.38 21.71
N LEU A 306 -16.83 -14.49 21.18
CA LEU A 306 -15.37 -14.66 21.17
C LEU A 306 -14.78 -14.63 22.58
N ALA A 307 -15.26 -13.76 23.46
CA ALA A 307 -14.81 -13.70 24.84
C ALA A 307 -15.24 -14.95 25.63
N GLU A 308 -16.45 -15.47 25.41
CA GLU A 308 -16.92 -16.73 26.00
C GLU A 308 -16.09 -17.92 25.52
N GLN A 309 -15.74 -17.97 24.23
CA GLN A 309 -14.84 -18.97 23.67
C GLN A 309 -13.45 -18.89 24.32
N ALA A 310 -12.88 -17.70 24.44
CA ALA A 310 -11.59 -17.52 25.10
C ALA A 310 -11.61 -17.99 26.56
N LEU A 311 -12.66 -17.63 27.32
CA LEU A 311 -12.81 -18.05 28.72
C LEU A 311 -12.98 -19.57 28.88
N ALA A 312 -13.54 -20.26 27.88
CA ALA A 312 -13.69 -21.70 27.89
C ALA A 312 -12.37 -22.44 27.61
N LEU A 313 -11.47 -21.83 26.82
CA LEU A 313 -10.18 -22.42 26.42
C LEU A 313 -9.05 -22.08 27.39
N LEU A 314 -9.11 -20.93 28.07
CA LEU A 314 -8.02 -20.47 28.94
C LEU A 314 -7.91 -21.25 30.25
N PRO A 315 -6.67 -21.64 30.67
CA PRO A 315 -6.45 -22.24 31.98
C PRO A 315 -6.83 -21.29 33.14
N PRO A 316 -7.34 -21.78 34.29
CA PRO A 316 -7.93 -20.96 35.38
C PRO A 316 -7.03 -19.88 36.00
N GLU A 317 -5.71 -19.99 35.81
CA GLU A 317 -4.70 -19.04 36.35
C GLU A 317 -3.99 -18.25 35.24
N HIS A 318 -4.42 -18.41 33.99
CA HIS A 318 -3.80 -17.73 32.85
C HIS A 318 -4.12 -16.23 32.88
N PRO A 319 -3.11 -15.33 32.71
CA PRO A 319 -3.33 -13.88 32.78
C PRO A 319 -4.36 -13.36 31.76
N GLY A 320 -4.47 -14.03 30.62
CA GLY A 320 -5.45 -13.72 29.57
C GLY A 320 -6.92 -13.83 30.00
N ILE A 321 -7.23 -14.53 31.11
CA ILE A 321 -8.61 -14.62 31.62
C ILE A 321 -9.17 -13.24 31.92
N VAL A 322 -8.35 -12.38 32.54
CA VAL A 322 -8.80 -11.05 32.92
C VAL A 322 -9.08 -10.20 31.68
N THR A 323 -8.27 -10.34 30.62
CA THR A 323 -8.50 -9.64 29.34
C THR A 323 -9.81 -10.09 28.71
N ALA A 324 -10.04 -11.41 28.63
CA ALA A 324 -11.28 -11.97 28.11
C ALA A 324 -12.50 -11.54 28.95
N GLN A 325 -12.37 -11.44 30.28
CA GLN A 325 -13.43 -10.92 31.15
C GLN A 325 -13.74 -9.44 30.91
N VAL A 326 -12.73 -8.62 30.62
CA VAL A 326 -12.93 -7.20 30.26
C VAL A 326 -13.68 -7.09 28.95
N VAL A 327 -13.26 -7.83 27.90
CA VAL A 327 -13.95 -7.84 26.59
C VAL A 327 -15.37 -8.35 26.72
N HIS A 328 -15.60 -9.43 27.48
CA HIS A 328 -16.93 -9.95 27.77
C HIS A 328 -17.80 -8.90 28.48
N GLY A 329 -17.26 -8.26 29.52
CA GLY A 329 -17.94 -7.18 30.25
C GLY A 329 -18.30 -6.03 29.32
N TRP A 330 -17.37 -5.58 28.47
CA TRP A 330 -17.61 -4.51 27.50
C TRP A 330 -18.72 -4.88 26.51
N ALA A 331 -18.68 -6.09 25.94
CA ALA A 331 -19.72 -6.60 25.06
C ALA A 331 -21.11 -6.60 25.72
N LEU A 332 -21.20 -7.03 26.98
CA LEU A 332 -22.46 -6.96 27.76
C LEU A 332 -22.95 -5.53 27.93
N VAL A 333 -22.06 -4.56 28.17
CA VAL A 333 -22.47 -3.15 28.27
C VAL A 333 -23.06 -2.67 26.93
N GLY A 334 -22.42 -2.98 25.80
CA GLY A 334 -22.90 -2.61 24.46
C GLY A 334 -24.25 -3.25 24.09
N LEU A 335 -24.51 -4.47 24.58
CA LEU A 335 -25.80 -5.17 24.44
C LEU A 335 -26.91 -4.67 25.40
N GLY A 336 -26.61 -3.68 26.26
CA GLY A 336 -27.54 -3.18 27.27
C GLY A 336 -27.63 -4.04 28.54
N GLU A 337 -26.82 -5.09 28.66
CA GLU A 337 -26.71 -5.98 29.84
C GLU A 337 -25.74 -5.43 30.91
N HIS A 338 -25.58 -4.11 30.97
CA HIS A 338 -24.73 -3.37 31.91
C HIS A 338 -24.84 -3.76 33.40
N ALA A 339 -26.00 -4.22 33.88
CA ALA A 339 -26.17 -4.76 35.24
C ALA A 339 -25.32 -6.02 35.49
N ALA A 340 -25.28 -6.93 34.50
CA ALA A 340 -24.48 -8.15 34.56
C ALA A 340 -22.98 -7.86 34.42
N ALA A 341 -22.60 -6.79 33.72
CA ALA A 341 -21.21 -6.44 33.46
C ALA A 341 -20.45 -5.87 34.67
N VAL A 342 -21.11 -5.10 35.55
CA VAL A 342 -20.42 -4.35 36.63
C VAL A 342 -19.68 -5.25 37.63
N GLY A 343 -20.28 -6.38 38.03
CA GLY A 343 -19.66 -7.31 38.99
C GLY A 343 -18.30 -7.86 38.48
N PRO A 344 -18.28 -8.50 37.30
CA PRO A 344 -17.06 -8.96 36.64
C PRO A 344 -16.05 -7.83 36.40
N LEU A 345 -16.48 -6.67 35.88
CA LEU A 345 -15.58 -5.55 35.59
C LEU A 345 -14.93 -4.97 36.86
N ARG A 346 -15.65 -4.89 37.97
CA ARG A 346 -15.06 -4.53 39.28
C ARG A 346 -14.01 -5.54 39.75
N ALA A 347 -14.21 -6.83 39.46
CA ALA A 347 -13.20 -7.84 39.76
C ALA A 347 -11.96 -7.68 38.88
N ALA A 348 -12.14 -7.45 37.58
CA ALA A 348 -11.05 -7.19 36.64
C ALA A 348 -10.21 -5.97 37.05
N VAL A 349 -10.84 -4.86 37.42
CA VAL A 349 -10.12 -3.66 37.92
C VAL A 349 -9.29 -3.97 39.17
N ARG A 350 -9.81 -4.76 40.12
CA ARG A 350 -9.05 -5.16 41.32
C ARG A 350 -7.83 -6.02 40.98
N ILE A 351 -7.99 -6.98 40.06
CA ILE A 351 -6.91 -7.90 39.67
C ILE A 351 -5.82 -7.16 38.88
N THR A 352 -6.21 -6.35 37.90
CA THR A 352 -5.27 -5.55 37.08
C THR A 352 -4.51 -4.51 37.91
N SER A 353 -5.18 -3.89 38.90
CA SER A 353 -4.52 -2.98 39.84
C SER A 353 -3.41 -3.67 40.66
N ALA A 354 -3.55 -4.96 40.95
CA ALA A 354 -2.58 -5.74 41.72
C ALA A 354 -1.43 -6.29 40.87
N THR A 355 -1.67 -6.54 39.58
CA THR A 355 -0.69 -7.13 38.64
C THR A 355 0.19 -6.11 37.93
N ALA A 356 -0.08 -4.81 38.12
CA ALA A 356 0.63 -3.69 37.50
C ALA A 356 0.57 -3.64 35.96
N ASP A 357 -0.37 -4.35 35.34
CA ASP A 357 -0.68 -4.20 33.91
C ASP A 357 -1.55 -2.94 33.70
N ARG A 358 -0.91 -1.88 33.20
CA ARG A 358 -1.51 -0.54 33.12
C ARG A 358 -2.43 -0.38 31.91
N ALA A 359 -2.12 -1.05 30.80
CA ALA A 359 -2.96 -1.00 29.60
C ALA A 359 -4.27 -1.75 29.85
N GLN A 360 -4.18 -2.95 30.43
CA GLN A 360 -5.35 -3.74 30.80
C GLN A 360 -6.17 -3.06 31.90
N LEU A 361 -5.52 -2.40 32.87
CA LEU A 361 -6.22 -1.59 33.87
C LEU A 361 -6.98 -0.42 33.23
N ALA A 362 -6.38 0.30 32.28
CA ALA A 362 -7.05 1.40 31.58
C ALA A 362 -8.29 0.91 30.82
N SER A 363 -8.19 -0.22 30.13
CA SER A 363 -9.32 -0.86 29.43
C SER A 363 -10.42 -1.30 30.41
N ALA A 364 -10.06 -1.94 31.52
CA ALA A 364 -11.00 -2.36 32.56
C ALA A 364 -11.71 -1.16 33.23
N GLN A 365 -10.98 -0.07 33.51
CA GLN A 365 -11.52 1.18 34.05
C GLN A 365 -12.50 1.83 33.08
N LEU A 366 -12.17 1.90 31.79
CA LEU A 366 -13.05 2.43 30.76
C LEU A 366 -14.35 1.63 30.63
N ALA A 367 -14.25 0.29 30.54
CA ALA A 367 -15.40 -0.59 30.44
C ALA A 367 -16.30 -0.49 31.69
N LEU A 368 -15.72 -0.41 32.90
CA LEU A 368 -16.47 -0.22 34.13
C LEU A 368 -17.14 1.15 34.19
N GLY A 369 -16.44 2.22 33.80
CA GLY A 369 -16.98 3.57 33.72
C GLY A 369 -18.20 3.66 32.80
N ARG A 370 -18.12 3.03 31.61
CA ARG A 370 -19.25 2.86 30.68
C ARG A 370 -20.43 2.12 31.30
N ALA A 371 -20.17 1.01 31.98
CA ALA A 371 -21.20 0.22 32.65
C ALA A 371 -21.94 1.04 33.71
N LEU A 372 -21.20 1.80 34.53
CA LEU A 372 -21.74 2.65 35.60
C LEU A 372 -22.50 3.85 35.05
N ARG A 373 -21.98 4.51 33.99
CA ARG A 373 -22.68 5.61 33.30
C ARG A 373 -24.05 5.15 32.82
N ARG A 374 -24.10 4.02 32.10
CA ARG A 374 -25.35 3.43 31.58
C ARG A 374 -26.31 3.00 32.71
N GLN A 375 -25.82 2.65 33.90
CA GLN A 375 -26.64 2.35 35.08
C GLN A 375 -27.16 3.60 35.80
N GLY A 376 -26.63 4.78 35.49
CA GLY A 376 -26.92 6.03 36.18
C GLY A 376 -26.09 6.28 37.44
N ASP A 377 -25.04 5.48 37.72
CA ASP A 377 -24.07 5.76 38.78
C ASP A 377 -23.02 6.76 38.29
N VAL A 378 -23.42 8.04 38.29
CA VAL A 378 -22.63 9.16 37.79
C VAL A 378 -21.30 9.31 38.53
N GLY A 379 -21.31 9.16 39.86
CA GLY A 379 -20.12 9.35 40.68
C GLY A 379 -19.07 8.27 40.41
N GLY A 380 -19.50 7.01 40.36
CA GLY A 380 -18.62 5.91 40.00
C GLY A 380 -18.13 6.00 38.54
N ALA A 381 -18.99 6.43 37.62
CA ALA A 381 -18.60 6.63 36.23
C ALA A 381 -17.49 7.68 36.08
N ASP A 382 -17.64 8.87 36.69
CA ASP A 382 -16.63 9.96 36.66
C ASP A 382 -15.26 9.47 37.17
N GLU A 383 -15.25 8.81 38.34
CA GLU A 383 -14.02 8.30 38.96
C GLU A 383 -13.28 7.32 38.04
N HIS A 384 -13.99 6.33 37.51
CA HIS A 384 -13.39 5.29 36.68
C HIS A 384 -12.97 5.81 35.29
N LEU A 385 -13.76 6.69 34.68
CA LEU A 385 -13.41 7.28 33.38
C LEU A 385 -12.22 8.24 33.47
N VAL A 386 -12.13 9.06 34.53
CA VAL A 386 -10.94 9.91 34.77
C VAL A 386 -9.70 9.03 35.03
N SER A 387 -9.84 7.94 35.78
CA SER A 387 -8.73 6.99 35.99
C SER A 387 -8.27 6.37 34.66
N ALA A 388 -9.21 5.94 33.81
CA ALA A 388 -8.89 5.44 32.47
C ALA A 388 -8.17 6.48 31.61
N LEU A 389 -8.64 7.73 31.61
CA LEU A 389 -8.01 8.84 30.88
C LEU A 389 -6.56 9.09 31.33
N ASN A 390 -6.32 9.12 32.64
CA ASN A 390 -5.00 9.37 33.20
C ASN A 390 -4.04 8.23 32.83
N LEU A 391 -4.43 6.98 33.02
CA LEU A 391 -3.63 5.82 32.64
C LEU A 391 -3.35 5.81 31.13
N ALA A 392 -4.36 6.06 30.30
CA ALA A 392 -4.17 6.10 28.86
C ALA A 392 -3.25 7.24 28.40
N THR A 393 -3.28 8.38 29.09
CA THR A 393 -2.41 9.52 28.81
C THR A 393 -0.96 9.24 29.23
N GLU A 394 -0.77 8.74 30.46
CA GLU A 394 0.53 8.40 31.03
C GLU A 394 1.26 7.33 30.20
N HIS A 395 0.53 6.32 29.74
CA HIS A 395 1.08 5.18 29.00
C HIS A 395 0.93 5.31 27.47
N GLY A 396 0.56 6.48 26.97
CA GLY A 396 0.50 6.76 25.54
C GLY A 396 -0.40 5.79 24.76
N LEU A 397 -1.59 5.49 25.29
CA LEU A 397 -2.61 4.60 24.71
C LEU A 397 -3.68 5.44 23.99
N PRO A 398 -3.47 5.82 22.72
CA PRO A 398 -4.24 6.88 22.07
C PRO A 398 -5.71 6.50 21.89
N ARG A 399 -6.02 5.24 21.53
CA ARG A 399 -7.41 4.76 21.36
C ARG A 399 -8.19 4.81 22.67
N LEU A 400 -7.63 4.28 23.76
CA LEU A 400 -8.26 4.33 25.09
C LEU A 400 -8.40 5.76 25.61
N ARG A 401 -7.40 6.63 25.36
CA ARG A 401 -7.46 8.04 25.74
C ARG A 401 -8.63 8.75 25.07
N ARG A 402 -8.79 8.60 23.75
CA ARG A 402 -9.96 9.16 23.03
C ARG A 402 -11.27 8.66 23.60
N ALA A 403 -11.38 7.34 23.79
CA ALA A 403 -12.59 6.71 24.27
C ALA A 403 -12.96 7.27 25.65
N ALA A 404 -11.99 7.39 26.56
CA ALA A 404 -12.20 8.01 27.87
C ALA A 404 -12.60 9.49 27.78
N LEU A 405 -11.95 10.29 26.92
CA LEU A 405 -12.31 11.70 26.70
C LEU A 405 -13.75 11.85 26.20
N ARG A 406 -14.16 11.00 25.25
CA ARG A 406 -15.51 11.00 24.68
C ARG A 406 -16.55 10.59 25.73
N GLU A 407 -16.29 9.54 26.49
CA GLU A 407 -17.17 9.09 27.56
C GLU A 407 -17.35 10.16 28.65
N LEU A 408 -16.26 10.83 29.06
CA LEU A 408 -16.31 11.94 30.02
C LEU A 408 -17.08 13.15 29.46
N CYS A 409 -16.85 13.49 28.19
CA CYS A 409 -17.60 14.53 27.51
C CYS A 409 -19.09 14.22 27.51
N THR A 410 -19.47 12.98 27.18
CA THR A 410 -20.87 12.56 27.12
C THR A 410 -21.51 12.53 28.51
N LEU A 411 -20.81 12.00 29.52
CA LEU A 411 -21.24 12.01 30.92
C LEU A 411 -21.54 13.43 31.42
N HIS A 412 -20.62 14.38 31.21
CA HIS A 412 -20.82 15.75 31.68
C HIS A 412 -21.83 16.54 30.85
N ALA A 413 -22.00 16.19 29.57
CA ALA A 413 -23.08 16.74 28.75
C ALA A 413 -24.47 16.26 29.23
N GLU A 414 -24.62 14.97 29.59
CA GLU A 414 -25.85 14.41 30.18
C GLU A 414 -26.20 15.08 31.52
N LEU A 415 -25.20 15.61 32.24
CA LEU A 415 -25.35 16.32 33.51
C LEU A 415 -25.54 17.84 33.37
N ASP A 416 -25.53 18.38 32.15
CA ASP A 416 -25.55 19.82 31.87
C ASP A 416 -24.39 20.60 32.54
N ASP A 417 -23.24 19.94 32.74
CA ASP A 417 -22.02 20.53 33.31
C ASP A 417 -21.04 20.94 32.20
N ALA A 418 -21.36 22.04 31.53
CA ALA A 418 -20.52 22.58 30.46
C ALA A 418 -19.09 22.93 30.93
N GLY A 419 -18.91 23.25 32.22
CA GLY A 419 -17.60 23.60 32.79
C GLY A 419 -16.63 22.41 32.81
N ARG A 420 -17.14 21.21 33.09
CA ARG A 420 -16.34 19.97 33.05
C ARG A 420 -16.34 19.32 31.67
N ALA A 421 -17.41 19.45 30.89
CA ALA A 421 -17.48 18.86 29.54
C ALA A 421 -16.52 19.54 28.53
N LEU A 422 -16.41 20.87 28.57
CA LEU A 422 -15.68 21.63 27.55
C LEU A 422 -14.19 21.29 27.45
N PRO A 423 -13.42 21.16 28.54
CA PRO A 423 -12.02 20.74 28.46
C PRO A 423 -11.82 19.35 27.86
N TYR A 424 -12.72 18.39 28.17
CA TYR A 424 -12.66 17.06 27.58
C TYR A 424 -12.98 17.09 26.09
N LEU A 425 -13.97 17.88 25.67
CA LEU A 425 -14.30 18.08 24.26
C LEU A 425 -13.13 18.74 23.51
N GLN A 426 -12.49 19.75 24.09
CA GLN A 426 -11.32 20.40 23.49
C GLN A 426 -10.14 19.43 23.33
N ALA A 427 -9.85 18.63 24.35
CA ALA A 427 -8.82 17.59 24.27
C ALA A 427 -9.19 16.50 23.24
N TYR A 428 -10.45 16.08 23.20
CA TYR A 428 -10.95 15.12 22.22
C TYR A 428 -10.81 15.66 20.79
N LEU A 429 -11.24 16.89 20.55
CA LEU A 429 -11.16 17.54 19.24
C LEU A 429 -9.71 17.84 18.84
N SER A 430 -8.83 18.19 19.78
CA SER A 430 -7.38 18.31 19.49
C SER A 430 -6.82 16.96 19.04
N ASP A 431 -7.15 15.90 19.78
CA ASP A 431 -6.76 14.54 19.41
C ASP A 431 -7.39 14.14 18.06
N GLU A 432 -8.59 14.62 17.69
CA GLU A 432 -9.25 14.38 16.38
C GLU A 432 -8.68 15.22 15.24
N LEU A 433 -8.31 16.48 15.47
CA LEU A 433 -7.78 17.36 14.44
C LEU A 433 -6.39 16.89 13.98
N ASP A 434 -5.60 16.29 14.87
CA ASP A 434 -4.39 15.54 14.51
C ASP A 434 -4.69 14.31 13.60
N ARG A 435 -5.97 13.90 13.43
CA ARG A 435 -6.40 12.77 12.58
C ARG A 435 -6.91 13.17 11.19
N VAL A 436 -7.48 14.36 11.03
CA VAL A 436 -8.29 14.74 9.85
C VAL A 436 -7.42 15.26 8.71
N ASP A 437 -6.31 14.58 8.43
CA ASP A 437 -5.72 14.73 7.12
C ASP A 437 -6.54 13.97 6.07
N GLU A 438 -6.81 14.63 4.94
CA GLU A 438 -7.33 14.07 3.67
C GLU A 438 -6.56 12.82 3.18
N ARG A 439 -5.40 12.58 3.79
CA ARG A 439 -4.60 11.36 3.79
C ARG A 439 -5.43 10.08 3.96
N ARG A 440 -6.24 9.92 5.01
CA ARG A 440 -6.84 8.62 5.39
C ARG A 440 -7.73 7.98 4.30
N THR A 441 -8.53 8.76 3.58
CA THR A 441 -9.39 8.25 2.49
C THR A 441 -8.56 7.83 1.26
N ARG A 442 -7.54 8.61 0.89
CA ARG A 442 -6.58 8.26 -0.17
C ARG A 442 -5.80 6.99 0.17
N TRP A 443 -5.53 6.77 1.46
CA TRP A 443 -4.76 5.62 1.92
C TRP A 443 -5.54 4.30 1.97
N VAL A 444 -6.83 4.33 2.33
CA VAL A 444 -7.71 3.15 2.19
C VAL A 444 -7.81 2.73 0.72
N GLU A 445 -7.92 3.71 -0.17
CA GLU A 445 -7.92 3.47 -1.61
C GLU A 445 -6.59 2.88 -2.10
N LEU A 446 -5.45 3.32 -1.55
CA LEU A 446 -4.14 2.77 -1.86
C LEU A 446 -3.96 1.33 -1.35
N PHE A 447 -4.41 1.01 -0.13
CA PHE A 447 -4.44 -0.38 0.37
C PHE A 447 -5.32 -1.27 -0.52
N GLY A 448 -6.52 -0.80 -0.88
CA GLY A 448 -7.42 -1.52 -1.79
C GLY A 448 -6.81 -1.73 -3.18
N ARG A 449 -6.19 -0.70 -3.75
CA ARG A 449 -5.55 -0.75 -5.07
C ARG A 449 -4.30 -1.62 -5.08
N ARG A 450 -3.47 -1.55 -4.03
CA ARG A 450 -2.26 -2.37 -3.89
C ARG A 450 -2.60 -3.84 -3.68
N LYS A 451 -3.60 -4.15 -2.84
CA LYS A 451 -4.15 -5.51 -2.69
C LYS A 451 -4.63 -6.05 -4.03
N SER A 452 -5.40 -5.27 -4.78
CA SER A 452 -5.89 -5.66 -6.11
C SER A 452 -4.76 -5.87 -7.13
N LEU A 453 -3.71 -5.05 -7.09
CA LEU A 453 -2.53 -5.23 -7.94
C LEU A 453 -1.80 -6.55 -7.65
N LEU A 454 -1.63 -6.89 -6.38
CA LEU A 454 -0.98 -8.15 -5.99
C LEU A 454 -1.84 -9.36 -6.32
N GLU A 455 -3.16 -9.25 -6.19
CA GLU A 455 -4.08 -10.29 -6.65
C GLU A 455 -3.97 -10.48 -8.17
N THR A 456 -3.82 -9.40 -8.94
CA THR A 456 -3.57 -9.50 -10.38
C THR A 456 -2.18 -10.06 -10.71
N GLU A 457 -1.14 -9.73 -9.95
CA GLU A 457 0.21 -10.27 -10.11
C GLU A 457 0.28 -11.75 -9.72
N ARG A 458 -0.42 -12.16 -8.66
CA ARG A 458 -0.58 -13.56 -8.26
C ARG A 458 -1.40 -14.35 -9.26
N ALA A 459 -2.49 -13.78 -9.77
CA ALA A 459 -3.26 -14.38 -10.85
C ALA A 459 -2.41 -14.52 -12.12
N ALA A 460 -1.60 -13.51 -12.44
CA ALA A 460 -0.66 -13.55 -13.55
C ALA A 460 0.46 -14.59 -13.32
N GLY A 461 0.98 -14.72 -12.10
CA GLY A 461 1.96 -15.72 -11.71
C GLY A 461 1.41 -17.15 -11.74
N GLN A 462 0.18 -17.36 -11.27
CA GLN A 462 -0.55 -18.62 -11.39
C GLN A 462 -0.86 -18.94 -12.86
N LEU A 463 -1.29 -17.97 -13.66
CA LEU A 463 -1.45 -18.12 -15.11
C LEU A 463 -0.11 -18.44 -15.79
N ARG A 464 1.00 -17.85 -15.32
CA ARG A 464 2.35 -18.11 -15.84
C ARG A 464 2.80 -19.53 -15.51
N ARG A 465 2.59 -20.01 -14.28
CA ARG A 465 2.82 -21.41 -13.89
C ARG A 465 1.94 -22.36 -14.70
N GLN A 466 0.64 -22.07 -14.83
CA GLN A 466 -0.28 -22.85 -15.68
C GLN A 466 0.11 -22.83 -17.18
N ALA A 467 0.72 -21.74 -17.66
CA ALA A 467 1.11 -21.60 -19.05
C ALA A 467 2.44 -22.27 -19.36
N TYR A 468 3.38 -22.32 -18.41
CA TYR A 468 4.79 -22.70 -18.65
C TYR A 468 5.32 -23.88 -17.84
N GLU A 469 4.57 -24.43 -16.88
CA GLU A 469 4.97 -25.63 -16.13
C GLU A 469 4.10 -26.83 -16.49
N ASP A 470 4.64 -28.04 -16.30
CA ASP A 470 3.91 -29.29 -16.40
C ASP A 470 3.34 -29.69 -15.03
N PRO A 471 2.04 -30.01 -14.92
CA PRO A 471 1.38 -30.24 -13.63
C PRO A 471 1.75 -31.57 -12.96
N LEU A 472 2.41 -32.50 -13.67
CA LEU A 472 2.76 -33.81 -13.11
C LEU A 472 4.19 -33.82 -12.57
N THR A 473 5.13 -33.25 -13.32
CA THR A 473 6.56 -33.27 -13.00
C THR A 473 7.09 -31.93 -12.49
N HIS A 474 6.28 -30.86 -12.53
CA HIS A 474 6.68 -29.47 -12.18
C HIS A 474 7.86 -28.92 -12.98
N LEU A 475 8.26 -29.60 -14.06
CA LEU A 475 9.26 -29.11 -14.99
C LEU A 475 8.63 -28.08 -15.92
N PRO A 476 9.42 -27.15 -16.49
CA PRO A 476 8.98 -26.33 -17.60
C PRO A 476 8.38 -27.16 -18.73
N ASN A 477 7.25 -26.72 -19.28
CA ASN A 477 6.52 -27.44 -20.31
C ASN A 477 7.04 -27.10 -21.71
N ARG A 478 6.50 -27.77 -22.71
CA ARG A 478 6.82 -27.55 -24.12
C ARG A 478 6.78 -26.08 -24.56
N ARG A 479 5.79 -25.29 -24.11
CA ARG A 479 5.67 -23.88 -24.51
C ARG A 479 6.85 -23.05 -24.02
N TYR A 480 7.30 -23.32 -22.79
CA TYR A 480 8.48 -22.67 -22.23
C TYR A 480 9.75 -23.05 -23.02
N ALA A 481 9.94 -24.34 -23.27
CA ALA A 481 11.10 -24.86 -24.01
C ALA A 481 11.20 -24.25 -25.42
N GLU A 482 10.08 -24.13 -26.14
CA GLU A 482 10.03 -23.51 -27.46
C GLU A 482 10.45 -22.04 -27.42
N ALA A 483 9.90 -21.25 -26.49
CA ALA A 483 10.20 -19.82 -26.35
C ALA A 483 11.66 -19.58 -25.93
N ARG A 484 12.19 -20.40 -25.01
CA ARG A 484 13.57 -20.30 -24.54
C ARG A 484 14.56 -20.62 -25.65
N LEU A 485 14.32 -21.69 -26.41
CA LEU A 485 15.18 -22.09 -27.52
C LEU A 485 15.16 -21.06 -28.66
N ASP A 486 14.00 -20.50 -29.00
CA ASP A 486 13.90 -19.42 -29.99
C ASP A 486 14.73 -18.19 -29.55
N GLY A 487 14.72 -17.86 -28.25
CA GLY A 487 15.56 -16.80 -27.68
C GLY A 487 17.07 -17.08 -27.76
N LEU A 488 17.50 -18.30 -27.42
CA LEU A 488 18.92 -18.71 -27.48
C LEU A 488 19.48 -18.71 -28.92
N LEU A 489 18.67 -19.05 -29.91
CA LEU A 489 19.05 -19.02 -31.32
C LEU A 489 19.10 -17.59 -31.87
N ALA A 490 18.18 -16.71 -31.44
CA ALA A 490 18.11 -15.32 -31.88
C ALA A 490 19.31 -14.47 -31.42
N THR A 491 19.89 -14.77 -30.26
CA THR A 491 21.10 -14.09 -29.75
C THR A 491 22.39 -14.53 -30.44
N GLY A 492 22.31 -15.46 -31.41
CA GLY A 492 23.45 -15.98 -32.16
C GLY A 492 24.24 -17.06 -31.42
N GLY A 493 23.68 -17.62 -30.34
CA GLY A 493 24.24 -18.78 -29.64
C GLY A 493 24.21 -20.04 -30.50
N ALA A 494 25.04 -21.04 -30.13
CA ALA A 494 25.04 -22.37 -30.72
C ALA A 494 24.69 -23.43 -29.67
N PRO A 495 23.47 -23.39 -29.08
CA PRO A 495 23.09 -24.29 -28.00
C PRO A 495 23.06 -25.74 -28.49
N ALA A 496 23.31 -26.70 -27.59
CA ALA A 496 22.94 -28.08 -27.82
C ALA A 496 21.50 -28.34 -27.34
N LEU A 497 20.85 -29.31 -27.96
CA LEU A 497 19.52 -29.78 -27.62
C LEU A 497 19.57 -31.29 -27.47
N ALA A 498 19.05 -31.80 -26.35
CA ALA A 498 18.83 -33.23 -26.17
C ALA A 498 17.34 -33.53 -26.09
N VAL A 499 16.89 -34.54 -26.85
CA VAL A 499 15.54 -35.10 -26.76
C VAL A 499 15.66 -36.46 -26.08
N VAL A 500 14.88 -36.65 -25.03
CA VAL A 500 14.91 -37.81 -24.13
C VAL A 500 13.55 -38.48 -24.17
N ASP A 501 13.53 -39.81 -24.26
CA ASP A 501 12.30 -40.60 -24.22
C ASP A 501 12.45 -41.77 -23.25
N VAL A 502 11.41 -42.00 -22.43
CA VAL A 502 11.35 -43.15 -21.52
C VAL A 502 10.98 -44.40 -22.30
N ASP A 503 11.91 -45.35 -22.34
CA ASP A 503 11.77 -46.54 -23.17
C ASP A 503 10.61 -47.42 -22.70
N ARG A 504 9.72 -47.75 -23.64
CA ARG A 504 8.58 -48.67 -23.40
C ARG A 504 7.68 -48.20 -22.26
N PHE A 505 7.54 -46.89 -22.05
CA PHE A 505 6.69 -46.34 -20.98
C PHE A 505 5.25 -46.87 -21.00
N LYS A 506 4.68 -47.10 -22.20
CA LYS A 506 3.36 -47.76 -22.34
C LYS A 506 3.29 -49.12 -21.65
N THR A 507 4.35 -49.92 -21.69
CA THR A 507 4.39 -51.22 -21.00
C THR A 507 4.36 -51.07 -19.48
N ILE A 508 4.94 -49.99 -18.93
CA ILE A 508 4.84 -49.67 -17.50
C ILE A 508 3.39 -49.34 -17.13
N ASN A 509 2.74 -48.47 -17.90
CA ASN A 509 1.32 -48.14 -17.69
C ASN A 509 0.40 -49.36 -17.83
N ASP A 510 0.62 -50.19 -18.85
CA ASP A 510 -0.21 -51.37 -19.12
C ASP A 510 -0.04 -52.45 -18.03
N ALA A 511 1.14 -52.54 -17.38
CA ALA A 511 1.44 -53.56 -16.37
C ALA A 511 1.15 -53.12 -14.94
N PHE A 512 1.37 -51.84 -14.59
CA PHE A 512 1.31 -51.33 -13.21
C PHE A 512 0.29 -50.19 -13.03
N GLY A 513 -0.41 -49.79 -14.09
CA GLY A 513 -1.40 -48.72 -14.08
C GLY A 513 -0.79 -47.33 -14.20
N HIS A 514 -1.64 -46.36 -14.55
CA HIS A 514 -1.24 -44.96 -14.69
C HIS A 514 -0.59 -44.34 -13.46
N PRO A 515 -1.02 -44.61 -12.20
CA PRO A 515 -0.35 -44.04 -11.03
C PRO A 515 1.12 -44.44 -10.89
N ALA A 516 1.47 -45.68 -11.28
CA ALA A 516 2.86 -46.14 -11.28
C ALA A 516 3.65 -45.49 -12.42
N GLY A 517 3.04 -45.32 -13.59
CA GLY A 517 3.66 -44.55 -14.69
C GLY A 517 3.91 -43.09 -14.31
N ASP A 518 2.97 -42.44 -13.63
CA ASP A 518 3.12 -41.07 -13.13
C ASP A 518 4.25 -40.96 -12.10
N ALA A 519 4.37 -41.94 -11.19
CA ALA A 519 5.49 -42.02 -10.27
C ALA A 519 6.82 -42.20 -11.00
N ALA A 520 6.85 -43.04 -12.04
CA ALA A 520 8.04 -43.23 -12.86
C ALA A 520 8.46 -41.93 -13.56
N LEU A 521 7.52 -41.16 -14.12
CA LEU A 521 7.82 -39.89 -14.78
C LEU A 521 8.35 -38.83 -13.82
N ARG A 522 7.82 -38.73 -12.59
CA ARG A 522 8.35 -37.82 -11.56
C ARG A 522 9.78 -38.18 -11.20
N THR A 523 10.05 -39.45 -10.92
CA THR A 523 11.40 -39.90 -10.58
C THR A 523 12.39 -39.75 -11.73
N VAL A 524 11.96 -39.98 -12.98
CA VAL A 524 12.81 -39.70 -14.15
C VAL A 524 13.10 -38.20 -14.26
N ALA A 525 12.11 -37.34 -14.02
CA ALA A 525 12.31 -35.89 -14.01
C ALA A 525 13.34 -35.47 -12.95
N ASP A 526 13.22 -35.95 -11.71
CA ASP A 526 14.16 -35.67 -10.63
C ASP A 526 15.59 -36.09 -11.00
N LEU A 527 15.76 -37.31 -11.54
CA LEU A 527 17.06 -37.83 -11.97
C LEU A 527 17.67 -37.05 -13.16
N LEU A 528 16.82 -36.48 -14.02
CA LEU A 528 17.28 -35.61 -15.11
C LEU A 528 17.78 -34.27 -14.56
N VAL A 529 17.03 -33.66 -13.63
CA VAL A 529 17.40 -32.39 -12.98
C VAL A 529 18.69 -32.54 -12.18
N ASP A 530 18.80 -33.57 -11.34
CA ASP A 530 19.99 -33.83 -10.51
C ASP A 530 21.27 -34.07 -11.33
N GLY A 531 21.12 -34.49 -12.59
CA GLY A 531 22.24 -34.85 -13.45
C GLY A 531 22.75 -33.75 -14.38
N VAL A 532 22.00 -32.65 -14.52
CA VAL A 532 22.37 -31.48 -15.33
C VAL A 532 22.91 -30.34 -14.45
N ARG A 533 23.38 -29.26 -15.06
CA ARG A 533 23.88 -28.07 -14.33
C ARG A 533 22.77 -27.03 -14.16
N ASP A 534 22.95 -26.08 -13.25
CA ASP A 534 22.03 -24.95 -13.05
C ASP A 534 21.82 -24.09 -14.32
N THR A 535 22.77 -24.12 -15.26
CA THR A 535 22.68 -23.42 -16.55
C THR A 535 21.89 -24.20 -17.60
N ASP A 536 21.68 -25.50 -17.40
CA ASP A 536 20.97 -26.40 -18.32
C ASP A 536 19.50 -26.49 -17.89
N GLU A 537 18.57 -26.53 -18.83
CA GLU A 537 17.13 -26.48 -18.52
C GLU A 537 16.43 -27.77 -18.96
N VAL A 538 15.91 -28.56 -18.01
CA VAL A 538 15.13 -29.78 -18.28
C VAL A 538 13.64 -29.41 -18.41
N CYS A 539 13.02 -29.80 -19.51
CA CYS A 539 11.64 -29.50 -19.83
C CYS A 539 10.86 -30.79 -20.13
N ARG A 540 9.59 -30.87 -19.76
CA ARG A 540 8.69 -31.96 -20.21
C ARG A 540 8.01 -31.56 -21.51
N TRP A 541 8.22 -32.37 -22.56
CA TRP A 541 7.80 -32.03 -23.91
C TRP A 541 6.42 -32.58 -24.27
N ALA A 542 6.19 -33.87 -24.02
CA ALA A 542 4.89 -34.52 -24.20
C ALA A 542 4.92 -35.91 -23.56
N GLY A 543 3.89 -36.30 -22.80
CA GLY A 543 3.76 -37.68 -22.31
C GLY A 543 5.01 -38.20 -21.57
N ASP A 544 5.80 -39.04 -22.23
CA ASP A 544 7.04 -39.69 -21.82
C ASP A 544 8.33 -39.07 -22.40
N GLU A 545 8.21 -37.94 -23.08
CA GLU A 545 9.30 -37.21 -23.73
C GLU A 545 9.72 -35.98 -22.91
N PHE A 546 11.03 -35.81 -22.77
CA PHE A 546 11.68 -34.65 -22.14
C PHE A 546 12.65 -34.02 -23.13
N VAL A 547 12.93 -32.73 -22.92
CA VAL A 547 13.88 -31.95 -23.69
C VAL A 547 14.83 -31.27 -22.73
N ILE A 548 16.13 -31.29 -23.02
CA ILE A 548 17.13 -30.59 -22.24
C ILE A 548 17.80 -29.55 -23.13
N LEU A 549 17.68 -28.29 -22.72
CA LEU A 549 18.37 -27.16 -23.34
C LEU A 549 19.75 -27.03 -22.70
N LEU A 550 20.79 -26.97 -23.54
CA LEU A 550 22.19 -26.96 -23.15
C LEU A 550 22.85 -25.68 -23.72
N PRO A 551 22.67 -24.50 -23.08
CA PRO A 551 23.03 -23.21 -23.66
C PRO A 551 24.55 -23.04 -23.84
N ASP A 552 25.31 -23.43 -22.82
CA ASP A 552 26.77 -23.26 -22.74
C ASP A 552 27.54 -24.59 -22.79
N THR A 553 26.89 -25.63 -23.34
CA THR A 553 27.40 -27.01 -23.32
C THR A 553 27.47 -27.57 -24.74
N THR A 554 28.64 -28.06 -25.15
CA THR A 554 28.83 -28.74 -26.45
C THR A 554 28.12 -30.10 -26.49
N ALA A 555 27.77 -30.63 -27.66
CA ALA A 555 27.13 -31.95 -27.77
C ALA A 555 27.98 -33.08 -27.17
N GLU A 556 29.30 -33.01 -27.24
CA GLU A 556 30.21 -33.98 -26.61
C GLU A 556 30.16 -33.93 -25.08
N GLN A 557 30.06 -32.74 -24.50
CA GLN A 557 29.91 -32.56 -23.06
C GLN A 557 28.51 -33.01 -22.60
N GLY A 558 27.48 -32.67 -23.37
CA GLY A 558 26.11 -33.12 -23.17
C GLY A 558 26.01 -34.65 -23.20
N GLU A 559 26.64 -35.30 -24.17
CA GLU A 559 26.66 -36.77 -24.27
C GLU A 559 27.23 -37.43 -23.01
N ARG A 560 28.32 -36.89 -22.45
CA ARG A 560 28.91 -37.42 -21.21
C ARG A 560 27.98 -37.24 -20.02
N ALA A 561 27.34 -36.07 -19.90
CA ALA A 561 26.41 -35.80 -18.81
C ALA A 561 25.18 -36.73 -18.90
N LEU A 562 24.60 -36.84 -20.09
CA LEU A 562 23.40 -37.64 -20.35
C LEU A 562 23.66 -39.14 -20.25
N GLU A 563 24.87 -39.61 -20.55
CA GLU A 563 25.23 -41.02 -20.34
C GLU A 563 25.35 -41.36 -18.84
N ARG A 564 25.73 -40.40 -17.98
CA ARG A 564 25.65 -40.60 -16.53
C ARG A 564 24.19 -40.67 -16.06
N ILE A 565 23.35 -39.76 -16.54
CA ILE A 565 21.92 -39.73 -16.21
C ILE A 565 21.24 -41.03 -16.64
N ARG A 566 21.47 -41.47 -17.88
CA ARG A 566 20.94 -42.73 -18.40
C ARG A 566 21.31 -43.91 -17.51
N ARG A 567 22.58 -44.01 -17.07
CA ARG A 567 23.00 -45.05 -16.13
C ARG A 567 22.30 -44.92 -14.79
N ALA A 568 22.16 -43.72 -14.25
CA ALA A 568 21.45 -43.48 -12.99
C ALA A 568 20.00 -44.00 -13.08
N VAL A 569 19.27 -43.65 -14.14
CA VAL A 569 17.91 -44.15 -14.42
C VAL A 569 17.89 -45.68 -14.52
N ALA A 570 18.79 -46.28 -15.30
CA ALA A 570 18.85 -47.72 -15.50
C ALA A 570 19.20 -48.52 -14.22
N THR A 571 19.95 -47.90 -13.29
CA THR A 571 20.35 -48.53 -12.02
C THR A 571 19.48 -48.14 -10.82
N TYR A 572 18.49 -47.27 -11.01
CA TYR A 572 17.59 -46.84 -9.95
C TYR A 572 16.74 -48.03 -9.46
N ASP A 573 16.46 -48.07 -8.15
CA ASP A 573 15.68 -49.12 -7.52
C ASP A 573 14.17 -48.88 -7.71
N TRP A 574 13.67 -49.21 -8.91
CA TRP A 574 12.26 -49.04 -9.32
C TRP A 574 11.27 -49.88 -8.50
N SER A 575 11.74 -50.94 -7.83
CA SER A 575 10.90 -51.81 -6.98
C SER A 575 10.28 -51.04 -5.81
N ARG A 576 10.93 -49.96 -5.34
CA ARG A 576 10.41 -49.07 -4.29
C ARG A 576 9.13 -48.34 -4.70
N LEU A 577 8.92 -48.17 -6.00
CA LEU A 577 7.74 -47.55 -6.58
C LEU A 577 6.71 -48.61 -7.05
N GLY A 578 6.93 -49.88 -6.71
CA GLY A 578 6.09 -51.00 -7.14
C GLY A 578 6.26 -51.38 -8.61
N ILE A 579 7.36 -50.99 -9.25
CA ILE A 579 7.67 -51.30 -10.64
C ILE A 579 8.80 -52.34 -10.69
N ASP A 580 8.44 -53.58 -11.04
CA ASP A 580 9.37 -54.72 -11.04
C ASP A 580 10.07 -54.95 -12.39
N ILE A 581 9.96 -53.98 -13.30
CA ILE A 581 10.66 -53.98 -14.59
C ILE A 581 11.67 -52.83 -14.65
N PRO A 582 12.84 -53.00 -15.30
CA PRO A 582 13.80 -51.92 -15.44
C PRO A 582 13.24 -50.80 -16.33
N VAL A 583 13.36 -49.55 -15.86
CA VAL A 583 13.06 -48.35 -16.63
C VAL A 583 14.37 -47.81 -17.22
N THR A 584 14.39 -47.55 -18.52
CA THR A 584 15.54 -46.99 -19.24
C THR A 584 15.12 -45.77 -20.06
N ILE A 585 16.09 -44.95 -20.45
CA ILE A 585 15.85 -43.82 -21.35
C ILE A 585 16.73 -43.91 -22.60
N SER A 586 16.18 -43.48 -23.73
CA SER A 586 16.93 -43.23 -24.96
C SER A 586 17.08 -41.73 -25.17
N VAL A 587 18.26 -41.27 -25.62
CA VAL A 587 18.57 -39.84 -25.76
C VAL A 587 19.21 -39.55 -27.11
N GLY A 588 18.70 -38.53 -27.80
CA GLY A 588 19.27 -37.98 -29.03
C GLY A 588 19.77 -36.55 -28.84
N ILE A 589 21.02 -36.27 -29.22
CA ILE A 589 21.65 -34.95 -29.03
C ILE A 589 22.05 -34.33 -30.37
N ALA A 590 21.71 -33.05 -30.55
CA ALA A 590 22.17 -32.24 -31.67
C ALA A 590 22.70 -30.87 -31.19
N SER A 591 23.72 -30.35 -31.87
CA SER A 591 24.20 -28.97 -31.69
C SER A 591 23.63 -28.07 -32.77
N ALA A 592 23.21 -26.87 -32.38
CA ALA A 592 22.83 -25.82 -33.33
C ALA A 592 24.03 -25.38 -34.16
N ALA A 593 23.82 -25.27 -35.48
CA ALA A 593 24.70 -24.57 -36.39
C ALA A 593 24.23 -23.13 -36.60
N ARG A 594 25.15 -22.27 -37.08
CA ARG A 594 24.85 -20.85 -37.31
C ARG A 594 23.76 -20.72 -38.37
N GLY A 595 22.62 -20.15 -37.98
CA GLY A 595 21.45 -19.97 -38.85
C GLY A 595 20.42 -21.11 -38.79
N ASP A 596 20.60 -22.08 -37.87
CA ASP A 596 19.55 -23.05 -37.58
C ASP A 596 18.36 -22.39 -36.89
N ASP A 597 17.17 -22.84 -37.26
CA ASP A 597 15.94 -22.55 -36.53
C ASP A 597 15.61 -23.70 -35.56
N ARG A 598 14.72 -23.43 -34.61
CA ARG A 598 14.27 -24.41 -33.62
C ARG A 598 13.77 -25.70 -34.26
N ARG A 599 13.05 -25.62 -35.40
CA ARG A 599 12.49 -26.79 -36.08
C ARG A 599 13.59 -27.71 -36.60
N THR A 600 14.63 -27.13 -37.20
CA THR A 600 15.77 -27.86 -37.75
C THR A 600 16.57 -28.54 -36.65
N LEU A 601 16.83 -27.83 -35.55
CA LEU A 601 17.57 -28.39 -34.41
C LEU A 601 16.79 -29.51 -33.71
N PHE A 602 15.50 -29.32 -33.47
CA PHE A 602 14.65 -30.34 -32.87
C PHE A 602 14.55 -31.58 -33.74
N ALA A 603 14.34 -31.41 -35.06
CA ALA A 603 14.29 -32.54 -36.00
C ALA A 603 15.62 -33.32 -36.06
N ALA A 604 16.76 -32.64 -35.93
CA ALA A 604 18.05 -33.29 -35.86
C ALA A 604 18.21 -34.13 -34.58
N ALA A 605 17.83 -33.59 -33.41
CA ALA A 605 17.90 -34.32 -32.14
C ALA A 605 16.92 -35.49 -32.09
N ASP A 606 15.68 -35.31 -32.59
CA ASP A 606 14.66 -36.36 -32.67
C ASP A 606 15.04 -37.47 -33.66
N GLY A 607 15.61 -37.11 -34.81
CA GLY A 607 16.13 -38.10 -35.77
C GLY A 607 17.22 -39.00 -35.15
N VAL A 608 18.08 -38.42 -34.32
CA VAL A 608 19.13 -39.18 -33.60
C VAL A 608 18.54 -40.02 -32.47
N LEU A 609 17.52 -39.52 -31.76
CA LEU A 609 16.78 -40.29 -30.77
C LEU A 609 16.11 -41.52 -31.42
N TYR A 610 15.58 -41.36 -32.62
CA TYR A 610 15.00 -42.47 -33.38
C TYR A 610 16.03 -43.56 -33.69
N ASP A 611 17.27 -43.19 -34.04
CA ASP A 611 18.37 -44.13 -34.22
C ASP A 611 18.78 -44.81 -32.90
N ALA A 612 18.73 -44.10 -31.78
CA ALA A 612 18.93 -44.67 -30.44
C ALA A 612 17.88 -45.77 -30.15
N LYS A 613 16.61 -45.47 -30.43
CA LYS A 613 15.49 -46.42 -30.24
C LYS A 613 15.61 -47.64 -31.16
N ARG A 614 16.02 -47.47 -32.42
CA ARG A 614 16.19 -48.57 -33.39
C ARG A 614 17.39 -49.47 -33.11
N SER A 615 18.48 -48.89 -32.63
CA SER A 615 19.72 -49.63 -32.38
C SER A 615 19.69 -50.46 -31.09
N GLY A 616 18.58 -50.43 -30.35
CA GLY A 616 18.32 -51.31 -29.20
C GLY A 616 17.92 -50.61 -27.92
N ARG A 617 17.64 -49.28 -27.95
CA ARG A 617 17.25 -48.46 -26.78
C ARG A 617 18.34 -48.38 -25.70
N ASP A 618 18.02 -47.73 -24.58
CA ASP A 618 18.91 -47.55 -23.43
C ASP A 618 20.29 -47.01 -23.82
N ARG A 619 20.32 -45.87 -24.51
CA ARG A 619 21.58 -45.26 -24.98
C ARG A 619 21.43 -43.78 -25.29
N VAL A 620 22.58 -43.11 -25.25
CA VAL A 620 22.75 -41.75 -25.76
C VAL A 620 23.40 -41.84 -27.13
N VAL A 621 22.81 -41.16 -28.11
CA VAL A 621 23.38 -41.00 -29.46
C VAL A 621 23.45 -39.52 -29.76
N ARG A 622 24.53 -39.10 -30.42
CA ARG A 622 24.70 -37.74 -30.91
C ARG A 622 24.99 -37.74 -32.40
N LEU A 623 24.62 -36.66 -33.08
CA LEU A 623 25.05 -36.40 -34.45
C LEU A 623 26.55 -36.01 -34.45
N SER A 624 27.42 -36.83 -35.04
CA SER A 624 28.84 -36.49 -35.20
C SER A 624 29.02 -35.41 -36.28
N GLY A 625 29.79 -34.36 -36.02
CA GLY A 625 30.00 -33.20 -36.92
C GLY A 625 30.56 -33.47 -38.31
N VAL A 626 30.81 -34.73 -38.70
CA VAL A 626 31.24 -35.14 -40.06
C VAL A 626 30.05 -35.25 -41.04
N THR A 627 28.80 -35.29 -40.56
CA THR A 627 27.60 -35.49 -41.40
C THR A 627 26.77 -34.23 -41.65
N GLN A 628 27.24 -33.05 -41.22
CA GLN A 628 26.55 -31.76 -41.46
C GLN A 628 26.77 -31.18 -42.87
N THR A 629 27.39 -31.91 -43.80
CA THR A 629 27.38 -31.54 -45.21
C THR A 629 26.08 -31.99 -45.87
N ARG A 630 25.18 -31.02 -46.08
CA ARG A 630 23.95 -31.14 -46.90
C ARG A 630 24.22 -31.94 -48.18
N ALA A 631 23.54 -33.07 -48.35
CA ALA A 631 23.27 -33.63 -49.68
C ALA A 631 22.11 -32.82 -50.30
N PRO A 632 22.28 -32.19 -51.48
CA PRO A 632 21.19 -31.51 -52.13
C PRO A 632 20.23 -32.54 -52.74
N GLY A 633 18.98 -32.53 -52.26
CA GLY A 633 17.84 -33.07 -53.01
C GLY A 633 17.51 -34.54 -52.76
N THR A 634 16.94 -34.84 -51.58
CA THR A 634 15.74 -35.69 -51.44
C THR A 634 15.29 -35.60 -49.99
N SER A 635 14.16 -34.93 -49.75
CA SER A 635 13.60 -34.81 -48.40
C SER A 635 12.83 -36.09 -48.05
N PRO A 636 12.99 -36.66 -46.84
CA PRO A 636 12.14 -37.73 -46.32
C PRO A 636 10.64 -37.36 -46.25
N LEU A 637 10.30 -36.07 -46.39
CA LEU A 637 8.92 -35.56 -46.32
C LEU A 637 8.05 -35.95 -47.51
N ASP A 638 8.63 -36.30 -48.67
CA ASP A 638 7.86 -36.76 -49.84
C ASP A 638 7.20 -38.13 -49.59
N ALA A 639 7.72 -38.92 -48.64
CA ALA A 639 7.15 -40.20 -48.24
C ALA A 639 5.95 -40.06 -47.27
N LEU A 640 5.77 -38.90 -46.64
CA LEU A 640 4.70 -38.66 -45.65
C LEU A 640 3.52 -37.86 -46.21
N PHE A 641 3.73 -36.98 -47.20
CA PHE A 641 2.69 -36.01 -47.62
C PHE A 641 2.36 -35.96 -49.12
N GLY A 642 3.06 -36.72 -49.97
CA GLY A 642 2.80 -36.76 -51.41
C GLY A 642 3.19 -35.47 -52.17
N PRO A 643 3.49 -35.54 -53.47
CA PRO A 643 3.96 -34.37 -54.22
C PRO A 643 2.82 -33.41 -54.55
N PRO A 644 3.07 -32.08 -54.56
CA PRO A 644 2.10 -31.09 -55.02
C PRO A 644 1.87 -31.17 -56.54
N PRO A 645 0.69 -30.74 -57.04
CA PRO A 645 0.34 -30.90 -58.46
C PRO A 645 1.17 -29.99 -59.36
N SER A 646 1.59 -30.53 -60.51
CA SER A 646 2.44 -29.88 -61.51
C SER A 646 1.64 -28.97 -62.45
N THR A 647 2.21 -27.79 -62.76
CA THR A 647 1.85 -26.99 -63.93
C THR A 647 3.06 -26.90 -64.86
N GLY A 648 2.86 -27.30 -66.11
CA GLY A 648 3.89 -27.56 -67.13
C GLY A 648 4.56 -26.34 -67.77
N PRO A 649 5.41 -26.57 -68.79
CA PRO A 649 6.51 -25.69 -69.16
C PRO A 649 6.16 -24.73 -70.32
N ALA A 650 6.88 -23.60 -70.39
CA ALA A 650 7.03 -22.80 -71.60
C ALA A 650 8.51 -22.66 -71.91
N ASP A 651 8.86 -23.09 -73.12
CA ASP A 651 10.18 -22.99 -73.72
C ASP A 651 10.24 -21.74 -74.62
N ASP A 652 11.48 -21.31 -74.83
CA ASP A 652 12.03 -20.82 -76.10
C ASP A 652 12.34 -19.33 -76.34
N THR A 653 13.59 -19.16 -76.79
CA THR A 653 14.23 -18.12 -77.63
C THR A 653 14.87 -16.85 -77.02
N ALA A 654 16.18 -16.74 -77.28
CA ALA A 654 17.16 -15.68 -76.99
C ALA A 654 17.19 -14.60 -78.12
N PRO A 655 18.24 -13.73 -78.30
CA PRO A 655 19.38 -13.31 -77.45
C PRO A 655 19.67 -11.77 -77.48
N VAL A 656 20.78 -11.35 -76.85
CA VAL A 656 21.76 -10.32 -77.31
C VAL A 656 21.98 -9.06 -76.42
N GLU A 657 23.29 -8.83 -76.17
CA GLU A 657 24.04 -7.59 -75.87
C GLU A 657 24.27 -7.10 -74.41
N SER A 658 25.49 -7.36 -73.94
CA SER A 658 26.32 -6.52 -73.06
C SER A 658 27.25 -5.64 -73.94
N PRO A 659 27.72 -4.44 -73.51
CA PRO A 659 28.87 -4.36 -72.60
C PRO A 659 28.94 -3.14 -71.63
N GLU A 660 29.80 -3.29 -70.60
CA GLU A 660 30.71 -2.31 -69.94
C GLU A 660 30.11 -1.03 -69.26
N GLU A 661 30.54 -0.51 -68.10
CA GLU A 661 31.45 -0.89 -66.99
C GLU A 661 31.27 0.17 -65.86
N ASP A 662 31.46 -0.26 -64.61
CA ASP A 662 31.88 0.44 -63.37
C ASP A 662 31.04 1.51 -62.62
N ASP A 663 30.53 1.04 -61.47
CA ASP A 663 30.69 1.53 -60.09
C ASP A 663 30.27 2.97 -59.71
N ALA A 664 29.07 3.08 -59.12
CA ALA A 664 28.82 3.84 -57.89
C ALA A 664 27.38 3.64 -57.35
N ALA A 665 27.30 3.29 -56.07
CA ALA A 665 26.15 3.23 -55.18
C ALA A 665 24.87 4.01 -55.58
N VAL A 666 23.74 3.29 -55.64
CA VAL A 666 22.40 3.88 -55.55
C VAL A 666 21.58 3.15 -54.48
N THR A 667 21.43 3.89 -53.38
CA THR A 667 20.29 4.01 -52.48
C THR A 667 19.08 3.10 -52.72
N VAL A 668 18.83 2.26 -51.70
CA VAL A 668 17.58 1.55 -51.45
C VAL A 668 16.43 2.57 -51.33
N ALA A 669 15.43 2.44 -52.21
CA ALA A 669 14.14 3.09 -52.04
C ALA A 669 13.35 2.39 -50.94
N ALA A 670 13.13 3.10 -49.84
CA ALA A 670 12.36 2.66 -48.69
C ALA A 670 10.85 2.79 -48.98
N VAL A 671 10.11 1.69 -48.87
CA VAL A 671 8.67 1.68 -48.56
C VAL A 671 8.42 0.67 -47.44
N GLN A 672 8.45 1.23 -46.23
CA GLN A 672 7.78 0.89 -44.97
C GLN A 672 7.56 -0.59 -44.55
N PRO A 673 8.23 -0.99 -43.46
CA PRO A 673 7.59 -1.66 -42.33
C PRO A 673 7.15 -0.64 -41.27
N SER A 674 5.92 -0.81 -40.80
CA SER A 674 5.28 -0.06 -39.72
C SER A 674 6.03 -0.26 -38.39
N PRO A 675 6.52 0.80 -37.71
CA PRO A 675 6.99 0.71 -36.33
C PRO A 675 5.81 0.90 -35.37
N LEU A 676 5.50 -0.15 -34.61
CA LEU A 676 5.00 0.00 -33.26
C LEU A 676 6.17 0.57 -32.45
N ASP A 677 6.02 1.81 -31.99
CA ASP A 677 6.96 2.41 -31.05
C ASP A 677 6.19 3.03 -29.87
N PRO A 678 6.85 3.09 -28.69
CA PRO A 678 6.27 3.27 -27.38
C PRO A 678 5.96 4.73 -27.11
N ARG A 679 4.95 5.00 -26.28
CA ARG A 679 4.70 6.33 -25.74
C ARG A 679 4.23 6.28 -24.28
N PRO A 680 4.45 7.39 -23.55
CA PRO A 680 4.88 7.39 -22.15
C PRO A 680 3.71 7.48 -21.17
N ALA A 681 4.06 7.35 -19.88
CA ALA A 681 3.18 7.58 -18.73
C ALA A 681 2.33 8.85 -18.85
N PRO A 682 1.05 8.84 -18.44
CA PRO A 682 0.30 10.06 -18.24
C PRO A 682 0.51 10.58 -16.80
N SER A 683 0.78 11.87 -16.73
CA SER A 683 0.76 12.72 -15.55
C SER A 683 -0.64 12.85 -14.96
N GLU A 684 -0.68 13.01 -13.65
CA GLU A 684 -1.85 13.36 -12.83
C GLU A 684 -2.59 14.61 -13.38
N THR A 685 -3.92 14.50 -13.50
CA THR A 685 -4.99 15.50 -13.24
C THR A 685 -6.18 15.29 -14.19
N ALA A 686 -7.31 14.78 -13.66
CA ALA A 686 -8.67 15.27 -13.90
C ALA A 686 -9.76 14.22 -13.57
N ALA A 687 -10.59 14.59 -12.59
CA ALA A 687 -12.06 14.48 -12.55
C ALA A 687 -12.76 13.11 -12.48
N PHE A 688 -13.46 12.93 -11.35
CA PHE A 688 -14.49 11.95 -11.03
C PHE A 688 -15.74 12.00 -11.94
N ALA A 689 -16.33 10.82 -12.19
CA ALA A 689 -17.77 10.61 -12.27
C ALA A 689 -18.12 9.22 -11.69
N PRO A 690 -19.24 9.05 -10.95
CA PRO A 690 -19.50 7.88 -10.14
C PRO A 690 -20.12 6.74 -10.95
N VAL A 691 -19.61 5.52 -10.77
CA VAL A 691 -20.29 4.30 -11.20
C VAL A 691 -21.05 3.75 -10.00
N LEU A 692 -22.38 3.82 -10.09
CA LEU A 692 -23.32 3.05 -9.26
C LEU A 692 -23.02 1.56 -9.43
N VAL A 693 -22.76 0.86 -8.33
CA VAL A 693 -22.74 -0.60 -8.27
C VAL A 693 -23.78 -1.02 -7.24
N ASP A 694 -24.87 -1.64 -7.73
CA ASP A 694 -25.81 -2.40 -6.91
C ASP A 694 -25.19 -3.76 -6.49
N PRO A 695 -25.62 -4.36 -5.36
CA PRO A 695 -24.98 -5.51 -4.71
C PRO A 695 -25.45 -6.86 -5.30
N PRO A 696 -24.72 -7.99 -5.10
CA PRO A 696 -25.21 -9.29 -5.52
C PRO A 696 -26.07 -9.98 -4.44
N LEU A 697 -27.30 -10.30 -4.85
CA LEU A 697 -27.95 -11.61 -4.74
C LEU A 697 -28.21 -12.21 -3.35
N GLY A 698 -29.44 -12.00 -2.87
CA GLY A 698 -30.16 -12.94 -1.99
C GLY A 698 -31.12 -13.82 -2.80
N SER A 699 -31.02 -15.15 -2.63
CA SER A 699 -31.88 -16.17 -3.24
C SER A 699 -33.23 -16.33 -2.52
N GLY A 700 -34.36 -16.38 -3.24
CA GLY A 700 -35.63 -16.86 -2.66
C GLY A 700 -36.92 -16.61 -3.47
N THR A 701 -37.22 -17.50 -4.43
CA THR A 701 -38.52 -17.97 -5.01
C THR A 701 -39.70 -17.03 -5.39
N PRO A 702 -40.56 -17.47 -6.36
CA PRO A 702 -41.39 -16.60 -7.20
C PRO A 702 -42.87 -16.57 -6.81
N SER A 703 -43.54 -15.41 -6.85
CA SER A 703 -44.98 -15.32 -7.16
C SER A 703 -45.49 -13.87 -7.32
N GLU A 704 -46.05 -13.62 -8.51
CA GLU A 704 -47.09 -12.63 -8.87
C GLU A 704 -46.75 -11.17 -9.24
N PRO A 705 -47.52 -10.58 -10.19
CA PRO A 705 -47.00 -9.66 -11.20
C PRO A 705 -47.38 -8.19 -10.97
N LEU A 706 -46.48 -7.29 -11.34
CA LEU A 706 -46.75 -5.85 -11.48
C LEU A 706 -47.30 -5.54 -12.89
N LEU A 707 -48.46 -4.89 -12.91
CA LEU A 707 -49.21 -4.40 -14.06
C LEU A 707 -48.50 -3.25 -14.80
N GLY A 708 -48.46 -3.32 -16.14
CA GLY A 708 -48.30 -2.17 -17.03
C GLY A 708 -47.53 -2.47 -18.33
N PRO A 709 -48.09 -2.28 -19.54
CA PRO A 709 -47.54 -2.84 -20.76
C PRO A 709 -46.32 -2.07 -21.28
N VAL A 710 -45.27 -2.84 -21.57
CA VAL A 710 -44.13 -2.46 -22.41
C VAL A 710 -44.62 -2.30 -23.86
N LEU A 711 -44.42 -1.12 -24.46
CA LEU A 711 -44.55 -0.93 -25.91
C LEU A 711 -43.19 -1.15 -26.56
N GLU A 712 -43.13 -2.16 -27.42
CA GLU A 712 -41.98 -2.45 -28.30
C GLU A 712 -41.75 -1.36 -29.37
N PRO A 713 -40.53 -1.24 -29.92
CA PRO A 713 -40.18 -0.18 -30.85
C PRO A 713 -40.73 -0.46 -32.24
N ALA A 714 -41.68 0.36 -32.70
CA ALA A 714 -42.16 0.33 -34.07
C ALA A 714 -41.28 1.21 -34.97
N VAL A 715 -40.63 0.58 -35.94
CA VAL A 715 -40.06 1.23 -37.13
C VAL A 715 -41.21 1.79 -37.97
N VAL A 716 -41.26 3.12 -38.16
CA VAL A 716 -42.01 3.75 -39.26
C VAL A 716 -41.18 4.91 -39.82
N LEU A 717 -40.75 4.73 -41.07
CA LEU A 717 -40.30 5.79 -41.98
C LEU A 717 -41.53 6.56 -42.47
N GLU A 718 -41.58 7.88 -42.29
CA GLU A 718 -42.17 8.81 -43.29
C GLU A 718 -41.93 10.30 -42.95
N GLN A 719 -41.16 10.94 -43.83
CA GLN A 719 -41.24 12.32 -44.35
C GLN A 719 -41.69 13.48 -43.43
N VAL A 720 -40.74 14.38 -43.14
CA VAL A 720 -40.99 15.74 -42.62
C VAL A 720 -40.49 16.77 -43.67
N PRO A 721 -41.21 17.90 -43.89
CA PRO A 721 -41.08 18.74 -45.09
C PRO A 721 -39.82 19.61 -45.13
N GLU A 722 -39.41 19.95 -46.35
CA GLU A 722 -38.42 20.98 -46.65
C GLU A 722 -38.79 22.35 -46.02
N GLN A 723 -37.74 23.08 -45.61
CA GLN A 723 -37.68 24.50 -45.23
C GLN A 723 -37.88 24.87 -43.75
N VAL A 724 -36.84 24.66 -42.94
CA VAL A 724 -36.19 25.74 -42.14
C VAL A 724 -34.69 25.44 -42.12
N VAL A 725 -33.89 26.16 -42.91
CA VAL A 725 -32.42 26.12 -42.80
C VAL A 725 -32.05 26.91 -41.54
N ALA A 726 -32.01 26.24 -40.39
CA ALA A 726 -31.30 26.77 -39.24
C ALA A 726 -29.80 26.66 -39.52
N HIS A 727 -29.12 27.80 -39.56
CA HIS A 727 -27.66 27.86 -39.63
C HIS A 727 -27.04 26.97 -38.56
N VAL A 728 -26.39 25.88 -38.98
CA VAL A 728 -25.44 25.17 -38.14
C VAL A 728 -24.28 26.14 -37.91
N ALA A 729 -24.28 26.79 -36.75
CA ALA A 729 -23.14 27.58 -36.30
C ALA A 729 -21.91 26.68 -36.30
N ALA A 730 -20.83 27.14 -36.94
CA ALA A 730 -19.55 26.44 -36.94
C ALA A 730 -19.12 26.09 -35.49
N PRO A 731 -18.45 24.95 -35.26
CA PRO A 731 -17.92 24.62 -33.95
C PRO A 731 -17.00 25.75 -33.48
N ARG A 732 -17.35 26.36 -32.33
CA ARG A 732 -16.56 27.43 -31.73
C ARG A 732 -15.19 26.89 -31.32
N PRO A 733 -14.08 27.61 -31.55
CA PRO A 733 -12.80 27.26 -30.95
C PRO A 733 -12.95 27.27 -29.40
N PRO A 734 -12.33 26.33 -28.70
CA PRO A 734 -12.37 26.27 -27.24
C PRO A 734 -11.80 27.57 -26.65
N ALA A 735 -12.42 28.10 -25.59
CA ALA A 735 -11.87 29.23 -24.86
C ALA A 735 -10.53 28.81 -24.24
N VAL A 736 -9.43 29.40 -24.71
CA VAL A 736 -8.07 29.07 -24.25
C VAL A 736 -7.79 29.83 -22.96
N GLU A 737 -7.72 29.13 -21.85
CA GLU A 737 -7.38 29.72 -20.55
C GLU A 737 -5.88 30.04 -20.45
N PRO A 738 -5.50 31.05 -19.65
CA PRO A 738 -4.08 31.35 -19.42
C PRO A 738 -3.40 30.15 -18.76
N GLU A 739 -2.13 29.94 -19.10
CA GLU A 739 -1.32 28.91 -18.47
C GLU A 739 -0.83 29.40 -17.11
N VAL A 740 -1.04 28.60 -16.06
CA VAL A 740 -0.86 29.05 -14.68
C VAL A 740 0.41 28.47 -14.08
N ILE A 741 1.23 29.37 -13.54
CA ILE A 741 2.50 29.07 -12.88
C ILE A 741 2.33 29.42 -11.41
N TRP A 742 2.22 28.38 -10.58
CA TRP A 742 2.23 28.52 -9.12
C TRP A 742 3.64 28.80 -8.63
N ALA A 743 3.89 29.96 -8.01
CA ALA A 743 5.23 30.36 -7.62
C ALA A 743 5.61 29.97 -6.17
N THR A 744 4.64 29.60 -5.34
CA THR A 744 4.91 29.19 -3.94
C THR A 744 5.82 27.97 -3.90
N GLY A 745 6.91 28.04 -3.12
CA GLY A 745 7.90 26.96 -3.00
C GLY A 745 8.89 26.84 -4.17
N ARG A 746 8.84 27.75 -5.17
CA ARG A 746 9.76 27.75 -6.33
C ARG A 746 10.78 28.87 -6.25
N THR A 747 11.96 28.64 -6.79
CA THR A 747 12.99 29.69 -6.92
C THR A 747 12.65 30.64 -8.07
N THR A 748 13.18 31.88 -8.02
CA THR A 748 12.96 32.88 -9.08
C THR A 748 13.35 32.36 -10.46
N GLU A 749 14.47 31.65 -10.59
CA GLU A 749 14.91 31.10 -11.89
C GLU A 749 13.97 30.01 -12.41
N GLN A 750 13.43 29.16 -11.54
CA GLN A 750 12.44 28.15 -11.93
C GLN A 750 11.15 28.81 -12.46
N VAL A 751 10.70 29.89 -11.82
CA VAL A 751 9.51 30.63 -12.28
C VAL A 751 9.78 31.26 -13.64
N LEU A 752 10.93 31.91 -13.85
CA LEU A 752 11.31 32.48 -15.14
C LEU A 752 11.42 31.41 -16.24
N ALA A 753 12.00 30.25 -15.94
CA ALA A 753 12.09 29.14 -16.88
C ALA A 753 10.70 28.67 -17.35
N LEU A 754 9.75 28.51 -16.43
CA LEU A 754 8.37 28.13 -16.74
C LEU A 754 7.64 29.22 -17.53
N VAL A 755 7.87 30.50 -17.23
CA VAL A 755 7.32 31.60 -18.02
C VAL A 755 7.85 31.57 -19.45
N ARG A 756 9.16 31.35 -19.65
CA ARG A 756 9.77 31.22 -20.98
C ARG A 756 9.17 30.06 -21.77
N GLU A 757 8.97 28.92 -21.11
CA GLU A 757 8.40 27.72 -21.71
C GLU A 757 6.93 27.93 -22.12
N ALA A 758 6.08 28.41 -21.21
CA ALA A 758 4.68 28.70 -21.46
C ALA A 758 4.50 29.71 -22.61
N ARG A 759 5.33 30.75 -22.65
CA ARG A 759 5.31 31.76 -23.74
C ARG A 759 5.80 31.23 -25.07
N ARG A 760 6.72 30.26 -25.06
CA ARG A 760 7.21 29.61 -26.28
C ARG A 760 6.18 28.64 -26.84
N GLU A 761 5.54 27.85 -25.99
CA GLU A 761 4.52 26.89 -26.42
C GLU A 761 3.23 27.58 -26.85
N HIS A 762 2.87 28.68 -26.19
CA HIS A 762 1.63 29.41 -26.44
C HIS A 762 1.83 30.93 -26.49
N PRO A 763 2.38 31.47 -27.59
CA PRO A 763 2.69 32.90 -27.72
C PRO A 763 1.45 33.80 -27.70
N ASP A 764 0.29 33.28 -28.07
CA ASP A 764 -0.96 34.05 -28.21
C ASP A 764 -1.78 34.16 -26.91
N ARG A 765 -1.32 33.59 -25.79
CA ARG A 765 -2.03 33.64 -24.49
C ARG A 765 -1.12 34.08 -23.34
N PRO A 766 -1.64 34.76 -22.30
CA PRO A 766 -0.80 35.19 -21.21
C PRO A 766 -0.40 33.99 -20.31
N ALA A 767 0.86 33.97 -19.88
CA ALA A 767 1.35 33.11 -18.81
C ALA A 767 1.11 33.80 -17.47
N LEU A 768 0.32 33.18 -16.60
CA LEU A 768 -0.15 33.76 -15.34
C LEU A 768 0.66 33.19 -14.16
N VAL A 769 1.43 34.04 -13.49
CA VAL A 769 2.19 33.73 -12.29
C VAL A 769 1.39 34.17 -11.06
N LEU A 770 1.14 33.25 -10.12
CA LEU A 770 0.39 33.52 -8.89
C LEU A 770 1.25 33.27 -7.64
N ARG A 771 1.01 34.06 -6.59
CA ARG A 771 1.64 33.93 -5.25
C ARG A 771 3.17 33.94 -5.29
N ALA A 772 3.73 34.83 -6.09
CA ALA A 772 5.18 35.00 -6.21
C ALA A 772 5.73 35.96 -5.16
N ALA A 773 7.00 35.76 -4.76
CA ALA A 773 7.69 36.75 -3.93
C ALA A 773 7.90 38.06 -4.72
N ALA A 774 8.02 39.19 -4.01
CA ALA A 774 8.22 40.50 -4.63
C ALA A 774 9.46 40.53 -5.55
N GLU A 775 10.55 39.85 -5.16
CA GLU A 775 11.76 39.73 -5.95
C GLU A 775 11.54 38.96 -7.26
N THR A 776 10.77 37.86 -7.20
CA THR A 776 10.39 37.07 -8.39
C THR A 776 9.54 37.89 -9.34
N LEU A 777 8.59 38.66 -8.82
CA LEU A 777 7.75 39.56 -9.60
C LEU A 777 8.58 40.65 -10.32
N VAL A 778 9.55 41.26 -9.61
CA VAL A 778 10.49 42.22 -10.21
C VAL A 778 11.34 41.56 -11.30
N ALA A 779 11.78 40.31 -11.10
CA ALA A 779 12.55 39.58 -12.11
C ALA A 779 11.71 39.27 -13.36
N VAL A 780 10.46 38.81 -13.19
CA VAL A 780 9.52 38.57 -14.30
C VAL A 780 9.25 39.85 -15.10
N ALA A 781 9.10 40.98 -14.41
CA ALA A 781 8.96 42.29 -15.04
C ALA A 781 10.21 42.69 -15.82
N SER A 782 11.38 42.52 -15.22
CA SER A 782 12.67 42.92 -15.80
C SER A 782 13.00 42.11 -17.07
N GLU A 783 12.61 40.84 -17.14
CA GLU A 783 12.87 39.99 -18.29
C GLU A 783 11.88 40.20 -19.45
N HIS A 784 10.62 40.56 -19.15
CA HIS A 784 9.54 40.59 -20.13
C HIS A 784 8.81 41.95 -20.24
N ASP A 785 9.48 43.04 -19.84
CA ASP A 785 8.95 44.40 -19.58
C ASP A 785 7.86 44.93 -20.54
N ALA A 786 7.94 44.62 -21.84
CA ALA A 786 6.96 45.08 -22.83
C ALA A 786 5.59 44.35 -22.79
N TYR A 787 5.46 43.22 -22.09
CA TYR A 787 4.26 42.38 -22.08
C TYR A 787 3.84 41.89 -20.69
N THR A 788 4.38 42.48 -19.62
CA THR A 788 4.08 42.06 -18.24
C THR A 788 3.05 43.00 -17.60
N THR A 789 1.92 42.43 -17.20
CA THR A 789 0.93 43.09 -16.32
C THR A 789 1.09 42.55 -14.91
N MET A 790 1.09 43.39 -13.89
CA MET A 790 1.32 42.97 -12.50
C MET A 790 0.29 43.55 -11.55
N ASP A 791 0.03 42.84 -10.46
CA ASP A 791 -0.76 43.31 -9.34
C ASP A 791 -0.04 42.96 -8.03
N ALA A 792 0.45 44.00 -7.35
CA ALA A 792 1.21 43.85 -6.12
C ALA A 792 0.35 43.38 -4.94
N ALA A 793 -0.96 43.68 -4.93
CA ALA A 793 -1.85 43.20 -3.88
C ALA A 793 -2.17 41.71 -4.07
N ALA A 794 -2.20 41.24 -5.32
CA ALA A 794 -2.39 39.82 -5.67
C ALA A 794 -1.10 38.99 -5.59
N MET A 795 0.06 39.64 -5.44
CA MET A 795 1.37 39.01 -5.61
C MET A 795 1.45 38.20 -6.91
N ALA A 796 0.94 38.77 -8.01
CA ALA A 796 0.72 38.09 -9.27
C ALA A 796 1.19 38.90 -10.49
N ALA A 797 1.54 38.20 -11.57
CA ALA A 797 1.92 38.77 -12.85
C ALA A 797 1.35 37.96 -14.02
N ALA A 798 1.08 38.61 -15.14
CA ALA A 798 0.68 37.99 -16.38
C ALA A 798 1.61 38.47 -17.50
N VAL A 799 2.25 37.54 -18.19
CA VAL A 799 3.19 37.83 -19.28
C VAL A 799 2.56 37.43 -20.60
N GLY A 800 2.37 38.36 -21.53
CA GLY A 800 1.77 38.11 -22.85
C GLY A 800 0.54 38.97 -23.16
N PRO A 801 -0.08 38.76 -24.33
CA PRO A 801 -1.26 39.52 -24.74
C PRO A 801 -2.47 39.17 -23.87
N LEU A 802 -3.19 40.20 -23.40
CA LEU A 802 -4.43 40.02 -22.64
C LEU A 802 -5.64 39.95 -23.60
N PRO A 803 -6.62 39.08 -23.32
CA PRO A 803 -7.85 39.02 -24.11
C PRO A 803 -8.69 40.30 -23.97
N GLU A 804 -9.49 40.62 -25.00
CA GLU A 804 -10.49 41.68 -24.88
C GLU A 804 -11.56 41.30 -23.84
N PRO A 805 -11.89 42.19 -22.89
CA PRO A 805 -12.80 41.85 -21.80
C PRO A 805 -14.23 41.69 -22.30
N VAL A 806 -14.88 40.59 -21.90
CA VAL A 806 -16.28 40.28 -22.18
C VAL A 806 -17.01 39.97 -20.87
N GLY A 807 -18.12 40.68 -20.67
CA GLY A 807 -18.89 40.63 -19.42
C GLY A 807 -18.19 41.33 -18.26
N ARG A 808 -18.93 41.56 -17.17
CA ARG A 808 -18.47 42.30 -16.00
C ARG A 808 -18.66 41.48 -14.73
N VAL A 809 -17.62 41.41 -13.91
CA VAL A 809 -17.60 40.69 -12.64
C VAL A 809 -17.28 41.66 -11.51
N HIS A 810 -18.08 41.64 -10.44
CA HIS A 810 -17.76 42.42 -9.24
C HIS A 810 -17.15 41.53 -8.16
N VAL A 811 -15.98 41.92 -7.64
CA VAL A 811 -15.29 41.24 -6.55
C VAL A 811 -15.47 42.05 -5.27
N LEU A 812 -16.25 41.51 -4.34
CA LEU A 812 -16.59 42.11 -3.06
C LEU A 812 -15.69 41.51 -1.98
N CYS A 813 -14.86 42.34 -1.36
CA CYS A 813 -13.96 41.98 -0.28
C CYS A 813 -14.57 42.42 1.05
N ALA A 814 -14.76 41.47 1.98
CA ALA A 814 -15.45 41.74 3.23
C ALA A 814 -14.67 42.71 4.13
N GLY A 815 -13.36 42.49 4.32
CA GLY A 815 -12.47 43.42 5.01
C GLY A 815 -11.01 43.34 4.54
N GLY A 816 -10.18 44.30 4.95
CA GLY A 816 -8.79 44.39 4.50
C GLY A 816 -7.93 43.12 4.67
N ALA A 817 -8.23 42.24 5.63
CA ALA A 817 -7.53 40.96 5.80
C ALA A 817 -7.80 39.96 4.66
N ASP A 818 -8.94 40.07 3.99
CA ASP A 818 -9.32 39.29 2.81
C ASP A 818 -8.71 39.86 1.51
N GLY A 819 -8.04 41.01 1.62
CA GLY A 819 -7.53 41.82 0.54
C GLY A 819 -6.64 41.09 -0.46
N PRO A 820 -5.69 40.22 -0.03
CA PRO A 820 -4.84 39.47 -0.95
C PRO A 820 -5.62 38.48 -1.82
N VAL A 821 -6.57 37.73 -1.22
CA VAL A 821 -7.39 36.74 -1.95
C VAL A 821 -8.36 37.45 -2.90
N ALA A 822 -8.94 38.58 -2.48
CA ALA A 822 -9.76 39.43 -3.35
C ALA A 822 -8.94 40.04 -4.51
N ALA A 823 -7.67 40.39 -4.27
CA ALA A 823 -6.77 40.85 -5.32
C ALA A 823 -6.48 39.73 -6.33
N GLU A 824 -6.19 38.53 -5.85
CA GLU A 824 -5.97 37.33 -6.68
C GLU A 824 -7.18 37.07 -7.57
N ALA A 825 -8.39 37.00 -6.99
CA ALA A 825 -9.63 36.78 -7.74
C ALA A 825 -9.87 37.88 -8.80
N ALA A 826 -9.68 39.15 -8.43
CA ALA A 826 -9.87 40.27 -9.35
C ALA A 826 -8.85 40.26 -10.49
N PHE A 827 -7.58 39.97 -10.18
CA PHE A 827 -6.51 39.88 -11.18
C PHE A 827 -6.80 38.73 -12.14
N VAL A 828 -7.07 37.53 -11.63
CA VAL A 828 -7.34 36.33 -12.44
C VAL A 828 -8.54 36.52 -13.36
N THR A 829 -9.62 37.12 -12.85
CA THR A 829 -10.84 37.40 -13.64
C THR A 829 -10.53 38.32 -14.82
N ARG A 830 -9.67 39.34 -14.61
CA ARG A 830 -9.23 40.27 -15.65
C ARG A 830 -8.40 39.56 -16.72
N ILE A 831 -7.44 38.74 -16.30
CA ILE A 831 -6.57 37.98 -17.22
C ILE A 831 -7.38 36.92 -17.99
N ALA A 832 -8.42 36.36 -17.37
CA ALA A 832 -9.34 35.43 -18.01
C ALA A 832 -10.31 36.11 -19.01
N GLY A 833 -10.28 37.44 -19.15
CA GLY A 833 -11.01 38.16 -20.19
C GLY A 833 -12.40 38.65 -19.80
N SER A 834 -12.58 39.11 -18.57
CA SER A 834 -13.78 39.85 -18.14
C SER A 834 -13.40 41.19 -17.49
N GLU A 835 -14.29 42.18 -17.59
CA GLU A 835 -14.13 43.43 -16.87
C GLU A 835 -14.34 43.18 -15.37
N VAL A 836 -13.54 43.81 -14.53
CA VAL A 836 -13.56 43.57 -13.08
C VAL A 836 -13.69 44.88 -12.32
N VAL A 837 -14.71 44.95 -11.46
CA VAL A 837 -14.84 46.00 -10.45
C VAL A 837 -14.61 45.39 -9.08
N ARG A 838 -13.56 45.83 -8.38
CA ARG A 838 -13.29 45.40 -7.01
C ARG A 838 -13.80 46.43 -6.02
N VAL A 839 -14.51 45.97 -4.99
CA VAL A 839 -15.01 46.81 -3.89
C VAL A 839 -14.51 46.22 -2.58
N ASP A 840 -13.77 47.01 -1.82
CA ASP A 840 -13.18 46.63 -0.53
C ASP A 840 -14.00 47.13 0.67
N ASP A 841 -13.80 46.47 1.81
CA ASP A 841 -14.44 46.77 3.10
C ASP A 841 -15.98 46.83 3.02
N VAL A 842 -16.56 45.77 2.46
CA VAL A 842 -18.00 45.66 2.21
C VAL A 842 -18.79 45.22 3.45
N ALA A 843 -18.16 44.60 4.45
CA ALA A 843 -18.84 44.04 5.62
C ALA A 843 -19.43 45.09 6.61
N GLY A 844 -20.17 44.60 7.61
CA GLY A 844 -20.66 45.41 8.73
C GLY A 844 -21.77 46.40 8.36
N SER A 845 -21.62 47.68 8.72
CA SER A 845 -22.64 48.71 8.47
C SER A 845 -22.65 49.24 7.03
N ARG A 846 -21.57 49.00 6.26
CA ARG A 846 -21.41 49.49 4.89
C ARG A 846 -22.23 48.71 3.87
N ILE A 847 -22.41 47.39 4.06
CA ILE A 847 -23.25 46.58 3.15
C ILE A 847 -24.68 47.12 3.06
N ARG A 848 -25.25 47.66 4.15
CA ARG A 848 -26.62 48.20 4.14
C ARG A 848 -26.80 49.39 3.20
N GLY A 849 -25.78 50.25 3.07
CA GLY A 849 -25.79 51.35 2.10
C GLY A 849 -25.67 50.84 0.67
N LEU A 850 -24.77 49.89 0.45
CA LEU A 850 -24.54 49.30 -0.88
C LEU A 850 -25.75 48.51 -1.41
N LEU A 851 -26.46 47.78 -0.52
CA LEU A 851 -27.71 47.09 -0.86
C LEU A 851 -28.85 48.06 -1.17
N ALA A 852 -28.87 49.26 -0.58
CA ALA A 852 -29.93 50.26 -0.78
C ALA A 852 -29.78 51.01 -2.11
N ASP A 853 -28.56 51.24 -2.57
CA ASP A 853 -28.28 51.96 -3.83
C ASP A 853 -28.46 51.08 -5.08
N GLY A 854 -28.41 49.75 -4.95
CA GLY A 854 -28.72 48.75 -5.99
C GLY A 854 -27.79 48.74 -7.23
N SER A 855 -27.07 49.83 -7.46
CA SER A 855 -26.12 50.01 -8.57
C SER A 855 -24.92 49.07 -8.50
N LEU A 856 -24.62 48.51 -7.33
CA LEU A 856 -23.53 47.55 -7.15
C LEU A 856 -23.80 46.22 -7.86
N PHE A 857 -25.06 45.87 -8.12
CA PHE A 857 -25.43 44.59 -8.76
C PHE A 857 -25.98 44.76 -10.17
N ALA A 858 -26.43 45.97 -10.53
CA ALA A 858 -27.22 46.22 -11.73
C ALA A 858 -26.48 45.96 -13.05
N ASP A 859 -25.16 46.00 -13.05
CA ASP A 859 -24.30 45.84 -14.23
C ASP A 859 -23.30 44.67 -14.13
N ALA A 860 -23.37 43.86 -13.06
CA ALA A 860 -22.55 42.68 -12.90
C ALA A 860 -23.22 41.45 -13.54
N ASP A 861 -22.47 40.65 -14.29
CA ASP A 861 -22.93 39.35 -14.81
C ASP A 861 -22.66 38.20 -13.81
N CYS A 862 -21.74 38.40 -12.87
CA CYS A 862 -21.40 37.47 -11.79
C CYS A 862 -20.76 38.24 -10.63
N LEU A 863 -20.98 37.77 -9.40
CA LEU A 863 -20.35 38.33 -8.20
C LEU A 863 -19.35 37.33 -7.61
N VAL A 864 -18.25 37.83 -7.07
CA VAL A 864 -17.32 37.06 -6.23
C VAL A 864 -17.29 37.71 -4.86
N VAL A 865 -17.60 36.96 -3.79
CA VAL A 865 -17.61 37.45 -2.41
C VAL A 865 -16.48 36.77 -1.65
N VAL A 866 -15.49 37.54 -1.23
CA VAL A 866 -14.31 37.06 -0.50
C VAL A 866 -14.42 37.47 0.96
N ALA A 867 -14.50 36.50 1.87
CA ALA A 867 -14.73 36.79 3.28
C ALA A 867 -14.23 35.69 4.22
N GLY A 868 -13.54 36.09 5.29
CA GLY A 868 -13.16 35.24 6.41
C GLY A 868 -14.11 35.38 7.60
N MET A 869 -13.87 36.37 8.46
CA MET A 869 -14.67 36.60 9.67
C MET A 869 -16.15 36.90 9.39
N ASP A 870 -16.42 37.63 8.31
CA ASP A 870 -17.77 38.04 7.91
C ASP A 870 -18.36 37.12 6.83
N ALA A 871 -18.08 35.81 6.89
CA ALA A 871 -18.50 34.84 5.87
C ALA A 871 -20.01 34.80 5.59
N SER A 872 -20.85 35.22 6.55
CA SER A 872 -22.30 35.39 6.36
C SER A 872 -22.66 36.42 5.28
N LEU A 873 -21.72 37.29 4.90
CA LEU A 873 -21.87 38.26 3.81
C LEU A 873 -22.23 37.57 2.48
N ALA A 874 -21.66 36.39 2.19
CA ALA A 874 -21.97 35.66 0.97
C ALA A 874 -23.44 35.24 0.89
N ALA A 875 -24.02 34.79 2.01
CA ALA A 875 -25.43 34.44 2.09
C ALA A 875 -26.34 35.67 1.94
N LEU A 876 -25.95 36.80 2.54
CA LEU A 876 -26.69 38.07 2.42
C LEU A 876 -26.70 38.60 0.97
N VAL A 877 -25.54 38.56 0.30
CA VAL A 877 -25.41 38.96 -1.11
C VAL A 877 -26.19 37.99 -2.01
N GLY A 878 -26.06 36.67 -1.79
CA GLY A 878 -26.82 35.67 -2.55
C GLY A 878 -28.34 35.77 -2.41
N ALA A 879 -28.84 36.21 -1.24
CA ALA A 879 -30.26 36.43 -1.03
C ALA A 879 -30.81 37.70 -1.71
N THR A 880 -29.95 38.61 -2.16
CA THR A 880 -30.33 39.93 -2.68
C THR A 880 -29.92 40.17 -4.14
N ALA A 881 -28.94 39.44 -4.66
CA ALA A 881 -28.47 39.55 -6.03
C ALA A 881 -29.25 38.62 -6.98
N ASP A 882 -29.59 39.12 -8.16
CA ASP A 882 -30.24 38.34 -9.23
C ASP A 882 -29.24 37.63 -10.17
N VAL A 883 -27.95 37.62 -9.80
CA VAL A 883 -26.85 37.06 -10.59
C VAL A 883 -26.07 36.03 -9.78
N PRO A 884 -25.39 35.05 -10.42
CA PRO A 884 -24.64 34.02 -9.72
C PRO A 884 -23.56 34.62 -8.79
N VAL A 885 -23.43 34.03 -7.60
CA VAL A 885 -22.44 34.43 -6.59
C VAL A 885 -21.43 33.32 -6.38
N VAL A 886 -20.14 33.66 -6.42
CA VAL A 886 -19.05 32.78 -6.05
C VAL A 886 -18.49 33.23 -4.71
N ALA A 887 -18.68 32.43 -3.66
CA ALA A 887 -18.17 32.71 -2.33
C ALA A 887 -16.77 32.11 -2.16
N VAL A 888 -15.82 32.90 -1.65
CA VAL A 888 -14.43 32.50 -1.42
C VAL A 888 -14.11 32.68 0.06
N PRO A 889 -14.06 31.59 0.84
CA PRO A 889 -13.65 31.66 2.23
C PRO A 889 -12.15 31.97 2.30
N THR A 890 -11.74 32.78 3.28
CA THR A 890 -10.33 33.11 3.51
C THR A 890 -9.81 32.51 4.80
N SER A 891 -8.52 32.17 4.84
CA SER A 891 -7.84 31.71 6.05
C SER A 891 -7.52 32.84 7.03
N THR A 892 -7.61 34.09 6.58
CA THR A 892 -7.30 35.30 7.34
C THR A 892 -8.52 35.82 8.10
N GLY A 893 -8.38 35.95 9.42
CA GLY A 893 -9.44 36.31 10.35
C GLY A 893 -9.01 36.00 11.77
N ALA A 894 -9.73 36.46 12.79
CA ALA A 894 -9.41 36.25 14.21
C ALA A 894 -8.87 34.82 14.48
N PRO A 895 -7.95 34.61 15.45
CA PRO A 895 -7.26 33.33 15.68
C PRO A 895 -8.18 32.10 15.85
N ASN A 896 -9.48 32.32 16.07
CA ASN A 896 -10.52 31.30 16.15
C ASN A 896 -11.10 30.88 14.77
N ALA A 897 -10.54 31.35 13.66
CA ALA A 897 -11.05 31.08 12.30
C ALA A 897 -10.60 29.73 11.72
N PHE A 898 -9.78 28.94 12.44
CA PHE A 898 -9.30 27.61 12.05
C PHE A 898 -8.80 27.54 10.59
N ALA A 899 -7.86 28.43 10.24
CA ALA A 899 -7.34 28.56 8.88
C ALA A 899 -8.43 28.68 7.79
N GLY A 900 -9.59 29.28 8.12
CA GLY A 900 -10.68 29.54 7.18
C GLY A 900 -11.80 28.49 7.17
N LEU A 901 -11.69 27.41 7.95
CA LEU A 901 -12.71 26.35 8.00
C LEU A 901 -14.07 26.88 8.49
N GLY A 902 -14.07 27.79 9.47
CA GLY A 902 -15.30 28.42 9.95
C GLY A 902 -16.00 29.24 8.86
N ALA A 903 -15.23 29.95 8.04
CA ALA A 903 -15.75 30.71 6.90
C ALA A 903 -16.33 29.78 5.83
N LEU A 904 -15.62 28.70 5.50
CA LEU A 904 -16.06 27.68 4.56
C LEU A 904 -17.39 27.03 4.99
N MET A 905 -17.49 26.58 6.25
CA MET A 905 -18.71 25.96 6.76
C MET A 905 -19.88 26.95 6.82
N THR A 906 -19.61 28.22 7.12
CA THR A 906 -20.65 29.27 7.09
C THR A 906 -21.18 29.48 5.67
N MET A 907 -20.32 29.49 4.66
CA MET A 907 -20.71 29.67 3.26
C MET A 907 -21.40 28.43 2.68
N LEU A 908 -20.94 27.22 3.00
CA LEU A 908 -21.54 25.96 2.54
C LEU A 908 -22.94 25.72 3.11
N ASN A 909 -23.16 26.11 4.37
CA ASN A 909 -24.47 25.98 5.03
C ASN A 909 -25.44 27.12 4.67
N SER A 910 -25.07 28.03 3.75
CA SER A 910 -25.95 29.09 3.28
C SER A 910 -27.17 28.50 2.56
N ALA A 911 -28.37 28.86 3.02
CA ALA A 911 -29.62 28.52 2.33
C ALA A 911 -29.94 29.45 1.14
N ALA A 912 -29.08 30.44 0.85
CA ALA A 912 -29.30 31.38 -0.26
C ALA A 912 -29.11 30.67 -1.62
N PRO A 913 -30.11 30.67 -2.51
CA PRO A 913 -29.98 30.05 -3.83
C PRO A 913 -28.98 30.82 -4.70
N GLY A 914 -28.23 30.12 -5.55
CA GLY A 914 -27.33 30.75 -6.52
C GLY A 914 -25.92 31.10 -6.00
N VAL A 915 -25.56 30.64 -4.80
CA VAL A 915 -24.20 30.75 -4.24
C VAL A 915 -23.41 29.46 -4.50
N ALA A 916 -22.28 29.56 -5.19
CA ALA A 916 -21.28 28.51 -5.33
C ALA A 916 -20.07 28.83 -4.45
N VAL A 917 -19.53 27.84 -3.73
CA VAL A 917 -18.44 28.05 -2.77
C VAL A 917 -17.13 27.49 -3.33
N SER A 918 -16.06 28.30 -3.32
CA SER A 918 -14.70 27.90 -3.69
C SER A 918 -13.94 27.32 -2.48
N ALA A 919 -12.77 26.72 -2.73
CA ALA A 919 -11.87 26.32 -1.66
C ALA A 919 -11.30 27.54 -0.89
N ILE A 920 -10.76 27.29 0.30
CA ILE A 920 -10.17 28.34 1.15
C ILE A 920 -9.01 29.02 0.41
N ASP A 921 -8.99 30.35 0.45
CA ASP A 921 -8.03 31.23 -0.23
C ASP A 921 -7.95 31.04 -1.75
N ASN A 922 -8.90 30.34 -2.38
CA ASN A 922 -8.82 30.00 -3.79
C ASN A 922 -9.46 31.09 -4.67
N GLY A 923 -8.79 32.24 -4.73
CA GLY A 923 -9.16 33.37 -5.58
C GLY A 923 -9.03 33.04 -7.06
N TYR A 924 -8.04 32.23 -7.45
CA TYR A 924 -7.86 31.74 -8.81
C TYR A 924 -9.10 31.05 -9.38
N SER A 925 -9.57 29.98 -8.74
CA SER A 925 -10.70 29.19 -9.27
C SER A 925 -11.97 30.01 -9.30
N ALA A 926 -12.17 30.86 -8.27
CA ALA A 926 -13.30 31.75 -8.20
C ALA A 926 -13.30 32.78 -9.34
N GLY A 927 -12.15 33.37 -9.64
CA GLY A 927 -12.01 34.34 -10.72
C GLY A 927 -12.20 33.73 -12.11
N VAL A 928 -11.63 32.54 -12.36
CA VAL A 928 -11.84 31.81 -13.63
C VAL A 928 -13.31 31.44 -13.80
N PHE A 929 -13.96 30.91 -12.75
CA PHE A 929 -15.36 30.54 -12.81
C PHE A 929 -16.25 31.76 -13.08
N ALA A 930 -16.05 32.87 -12.35
CA ALA A 930 -16.81 34.09 -12.55
C ALA A 930 -16.64 34.67 -13.95
N ALA A 931 -15.41 34.67 -14.49
CA ALA A 931 -15.16 35.10 -15.87
C ALA A 931 -15.87 34.21 -16.90
N ARG A 932 -15.90 32.89 -16.70
CA ARG A 932 -16.64 31.96 -17.58
C ARG A 932 -18.14 32.25 -17.58
N VAL A 933 -18.71 32.54 -16.40
CA VAL A 933 -20.13 32.92 -16.26
C VAL A 933 -20.41 34.21 -17.03
N ALA A 934 -19.61 35.26 -16.78
CA ALA A 934 -19.79 36.56 -17.42
C ALA A 934 -19.68 36.51 -18.95
N ARG A 935 -18.71 35.75 -19.49
CA ARG A 935 -18.57 35.56 -20.95
C ARG A 935 -19.76 34.84 -21.57
N ARG A 936 -20.35 33.86 -20.86
CA ARG A 936 -21.53 33.13 -21.34
C ARG A 936 -22.78 33.99 -21.32
N ALA A 937 -23.00 34.78 -20.27
CA ALA A 937 -24.14 35.69 -20.15
C ALA A 937 -24.24 36.68 -21.34
N MET A 938 -23.11 37.27 -21.73
CA MET A 938 -23.02 38.20 -22.87
C MET A 938 -23.16 37.52 -24.24
N THR A 939 -22.83 36.23 -24.33
CA THR A 939 -22.94 35.45 -25.57
C THR A 939 -24.41 35.14 -25.93
N THR A 940 -25.28 35.03 -24.93
CA THR A 940 -26.73 34.82 -25.08
C THR A 940 -27.53 36.11 -25.30
N ALA A 941 -26.92 37.29 -25.10
CA ALA A 941 -27.59 38.59 -25.16
C ALA A 941 -27.45 39.33 -26.52
N ARG A 942 -26.81 38.73 -27.54
CA ARG A 942 -26.80 39.27 -28.91
C ARG A 942 -27.85 38.52 -29.77
N PRO A 943 -28.89 39.20 -30.30
CA PRO A 943 -29.81 38.61 -31.26
C PRO A 943 -29.13 38.22 -32.58
#